data_AF-A0A937VEV7-F1
#
_entry.id   AF-A0A937VEV7-F1
#
_cell.length_a   1.000
_cell.length_b   1.000
_cell.length_c   1.000
_cell.angle_alpha   90.00
_cell.angle_beta   90.00
_cell.angle_gamma   90.00
#
_symmetry.space_group_name_H-M   'P 1'
#
loop_
_entity.id
_entity.type
_entity.pdbx_description
1 polymer ?
#
loop_
_entity_poly.entity_id
_entity_poly.type
_entity_poly.pdbx_seq_one_letter_code
_entity_poly.pdbx_strand_id
1 'polypeptide(L)'
;MEIGTVKLIDIDQEMRGAYLDYAMSVITARALPDVRDGLKPVQRRILFAMDELGLRHTAAYKKSARIVGEVLGKYHPHGDVAVYDAMVRLAQDFTMRYQLVDGQGNFGCFTGDTRIKLLDGMERSFEELSRLKPDEVFYVYSVDSNGRIVVGEGHNARITRRHAQLLELTLDTGDTIRCTPDHRFMLRDGSYKEAQYLTPDDSLMPGYQSATYNHRVVAMRWLEERQDVYDIEVDEYHNFLLADGVFVHNSIDGDPAAAMRYTEARLHAVAEEMLVDIDKDTVDFADNFDATLKEPTVLPAKLPNLLVNGSAGIAVGMATNIPPHNLVEVADALTYLIDHPDATVEDLGEFILGPDFPTGGLIMGQEGIKTAYATGKGYLTLRARVHFEEARGERQNIIVTELPYQVNKAALLEKMAALVKDRRIEGIAEMRDESDREGMRIVIELKREAQARQVLNNLFKLTQMQTTFGVILLALVDGEPRVLTLKRLLQHYVDYRHLVITRRTKFELARARQRAHILQGLKIALDNLDAVIATIRQARDAEAAKSQLIKRFKLTEIQAQAILDLQLRRLAALERKKIEDELAETIKLIARLEDLLAHPKKIYGLIKEDLAELKAKYGDARRTRIREEAAEFTEEDLIPDEEVLVGVTERNYVKRYRPARRTAKPTESREADAERTLALANMHDSLLIFTNTGRACAVKCHEVPEADRAARGTPLSNLITLDSQEAVASILPVRDLATDAYFLLGTRQGEVKRLAAADFAGVRGGGVKAMELESGDAVVAAVAVQESDEVLFVTREGQAIRFAVSEVRASGRGSGGVRAIRLSQGGVVVGVDVARPNGDLLVVTTQGWAKRSPLADYPTQGRGGGGVVAAKISPKSGPLAGASVVYPGDEVTLVSVAGQVWRVPAEAVARKGRSTSPDSLASLDKSARIVVLLRVKGEGPPPEAAKEAAEPGSRGARVQRSRGAAKKGKAKEGKKTKDEGRKTKEKTKDEGRKTKDERPTAAVVPPPSVQPPVEAPPRRRTRVAAKETPVAAAKPSAAQASPAARPAPPSPRRRVPREEG
;
A
#
# COMPACT_ATOMS: atom_id res chain seq x y z
N MET A 1 32.46 -46.32 -50.68
CA MET A 1 32.63 -45.52 -49.44
C MET A 1 31.22 -45.28 -48.94
N GLU A 2 30.77 -46.08 -48.00
CA GLU A 2 29.42 -45.93 -47.44
C GLU A 2 29.42 -44.76 -46.46
N ILE A 3 28.49 -43.83 -46.65
CA ILE A 3 28.20 -42.79 -45.66
C ILE A 3 27.46 -43.51 -44.50
N GLY A 4 27.82 -43.18 -43.26
CA GLY A 4 27.45 -43.95 -42.08
C GLY A 4 25.94 -44.04 -41.79
N THR A 5 25.59 -44.85 -40.78
CA THR A 5 24.22 -45.23 -40.43
C THR A 5 23.25 -44.05 -40.30
N VAL A 6 22.45 -43.81 -41.34
CA VAL A 6 21.39 -42.81 -41.32
C VAL A 6 20.24 -43.29 -40.42
N LYS A 7 20.00 -42.57 -39.32
CA LYS A 7 18.76 -42.71 -38.55
C LYS A 7 17.74 -41.72 -39.11
N LEU A 8 16.64 -42.23 -39.65
CA LEU A 8 15.43 -41.43 -39.85
C LEU A 8 14.78 -41.20 -38.49
N ILE A 9 14.44 -39.96 -38.19
CA ILE A 9 13.79 -39.54 -36.95
C ILE A 9 12.44 -38.92 -37.35
N ASP A 10 11.37 -39.28 -36.63
CA ASP A 10 10.06 -38.71 -36.83
C ASP A 10 9.97 -37.28 -36.25
N ILE A 11 9.37 -36.36 -37.00
CA ILE A 11 9.37 -34.93 -36.66
C ILE A 11 8.47 -34.62 -35.46
N ASP A 12 7.34 -35.29 -35.30
CA ASP A 12 6.43 -35.09 -34.16
C ASP A 12 7.05 -35.68 -32.89
N GLN A 13 7.73 -36.83 -33.01
CA GLN A 13 8.50 -37.42 -31.91
C GLN A 13 9.65 -36.51 -31.46
N GLU A 14 10.47 -36.01 -32.38
CA GLU A 14 11.63 -35.16 -32.07
C GLU A 14 11.21 -33.81 -31.48
N MET A 15 10.25 -33.13 -32.11
CA MET A 15 9.71 -31.86 -31.61
C MET A 15 9.11 -32.00 -30.21
N ARG A 16 8.42 -33.12 -29.93
CA ARG A 16 7.87 -33.41 -28.60
C ARG A 16 8.97 -33.72 -27.58
N GLY A 17 10.00 -34.49 -27.96
CA GLY A 17 11.14 -34.78 -27.10
C GLY A 17 11.90 -33.52 -26.71
N ALA A 18 12.39 -32.77 -27.69
CA ALA A 18 13.14 -31.54 -27.49
C ALA A 18 12.36 -30.47 -26.71
N TYR A 19 11.04 -30.36 -26.93
CA TYR A 19 10.19 -29.46 -26.16
C TYR A 19 10.06 -29.89 -24.68
N LEU A 20 9.88 -31.19 -24.41
CA LEU A 20 9.78 -31.71 -23.04
C LEU A 20 11.11 -31.56 -22.28
N ASP A 21 12.24 -31.88 -22.90
CA ASP A 21 13.56 -31.74 -22.28
C ASP A 21 13.88 -30.27 -21.97
N TYR A 22 13.57 -29.35 -22.90
CA TYR A 22 13.69 -27.91 -22.67
C TYR A 22 12.75 -27.43 -21.56
N ALA A 23 11.49 -27.84 -21.57
CA ALA A 23 10.50 -27.45 -20.55
C ALA A 23 10.92 -27.92 -19.15
N MET A 24 11.32 -29.18 -19.01
CA MET A 24 11.80 -29.74 -17.75
C MET A 24 13.04 -29.00 -17.25
N SER A 25 14.03 -28.74 -18.12
CA SER A 25 15.23 -27.96 -17.79
C SER A 25 14.90 -26.54 -17.30
N VAL A 26 13.96 -25.84 -17.96
CA VAL A 26 13.52 -24.50 -17.53
C VAL A 26 12.79 -24.55 -16.18
N ILE A 27 11.94 -25.55 -15.96
CA ILE A 27 11.17 -25.73 -14.71
C ILE A 27 12.11 -26.01 -13.52
N THR A 28 13.00 -27.00 -13.64
CA THR A 28 13.79 -27.50 -12.49
C THR A 28 15.12 -26.76 -12.29
N ALA A 29 15.78 -26.32 -13.37
CA ALA A 29 17.15 -25.79 -13.31
C ALA A 29 17.26 -24.27 -13.54
N ARG A 30 16.14 -23.56 -13.73
CA ARG A 30 16.17 -22.10 -14.02
C ARG A 30 15.09 -21.28 -13.30
N ALA A 31 13.82 -21.62 -13.47
CA ALA A 31 12.73 -20.69 -13.19
C ALA A 31 12.25 -20.67 -11.74
N LEU A 32 12.23 -21.82 -11.08
CA LEU A 32 11.61 -22.03 -9.76
C LEU A 32 12.66 -22.13 -8.64
N PRO A 33 12.31 -21.75 -7.38
CA PRO A 33 13.12 -22.03 -6.21
C PRO A 33 12.92 -23.46 -5.70
N ASP A 34 13.92 -23.99 -4.98
CA ASP A 34 13.75 -25.19 -4.16
C ASP A 34 13.05 -24.84 -2.83
N VAL A 35 12.17 -25.71 -2.32
CA VAL A 35 11.45 -25.49 -1.05
C VAL A 35 12.38 -25.39 0.17
N ARG A 36 13.58 -25.99 0.10
CA ARG A 36 14.50 -26.18 1.24
C ARG A 36 15.34 -24.95 1.56
N ASP A 37 15.81 -24.23 0.54
CA ASP A 37 16.62 -23.01 0.70
C ASP A 37 15.99 -21.74 0.06
N GLY A 38 14.91 -21.90 -0.71
CA GLY A 38 14.22 -20.81 -1.39
C GLY A 38 14.98 -20.18 -2.56
N LEU A 39 16.11 -20.76 -2.98
CA LEU A 39 16.97 -20.19 -4.01
C LEU A 39 16.76 -20.85 -5.37
N LYS A 40 16.91 -20.05 -6.42
CA LYS A 40 17.10 -20.53 -7.79
C LYS A 40 18.56 -20.91 -8.01
N PRO A 41 18.89 -21.83 -8.94
CA PRO A 41 20.27 -22.30 -9.13
C PRO A 41 21.30 -21.18 -9.40
N VAL A 42 20.94 -20.11 -10.10
CA VAL A 42 21.85 -18.96 -10.29
C VAL A 42 22.18 -18.23 -8.98
N GLN A 43 21.18 -18.03 -8.09
CA GLN A 43 21.38 -17.39 -6.79
C GLN A 43 22.21 -18.28 -5.86
N ARG A 44 21.95 -19.59 -5.86
CA ARG A 44 22.73 -20.60 -5.11
C ARG A 44 24.21 -20.58 -5.51
N ARG A 45 24.49 -20.58 -6.81
CA ARG A 45 25.86 -20.53 -7.37
C ARG A 45 26.58 -19.22 -7.05
N ILE A 46 25.89 -18.07 -7.07
CA ILE A 46 26.44 -16.79 -6.66
C ILE A 46 26.90 -16.84 -5.19
N LEU A 47 26.03 -17.24 -4.26
CA LEU A 47 26.38 -17.29 -2.84
C LEU A 47 27.49 -18.31 -2.54
N PHE A 48 27.47 -19.48 -3.18
CA PHE A 48 28.50 -20.50 -3.02
C PHE A 48 29.88 -20.04 -3.54
N ALA A 49 29.95 -19.47 -4.74
CA ALA A 49 31.21 -18.93 -5.29
C ALA A 49 31.74 -17.74 -4.47
N MET A 50 30.86 -16.95 -3.84
CA MET A 50 31.26 -15.88 -2.93
C MET A 50 31.88 -16.44 -1.63
N ASP A 51 31.35 -17.53 -1.09
CA ASP A 51 31.96 -18.21 0.08
C ASP A 51 33.31 -18.86 -0.26
N GLU A 52 33.43 -19.55 -1.40
CA GLU A 52 34.72 -20.06 -1.91
C GLU A 52 35.76 -18.94 -2.08
N LEU A 53 35.35 -17.76 -2.55
CA LEU A 53 36.20 -16.58 -2.66
C LEU A 53 36.50 -15.92 -1.30
N GLY A 54 35.97 -16.43 -0.19
CA GLY A 54 36.14 -15.90 1.16
C GLY A 54 35.47 -14.54 1.39
N LEU A 55 34.40 -14.23 0.64
CA LEU A 55 33.73 -12.92 0.64
C LEU A 55 32.73 -12.76 1.79
N ARG A 56 33.17 -13.03 3.01
CA ARG A 56 32.39 -12.81 4.24
C ARG A 56 32.02 -11.34 4.43
N HIS A 57 30.99 -11.08 5.23
CA HIS A 57 30.55 -9.71 5.56
C HIS A 57 31.64 -8.87 6.26
N THR A 58 32.59 -9.52 6.94
CA THR A 58 33.77 -8.86 7.53
C THR A 58 34.94 -8.69 6.54
N ALA A 59 34.86 -9.26 5.35
CA ALA A 59 35.91 -9.13 4.33
C ALA A 59 35.82 -7.77 3.62
N ALA A 60 36.93 -7.38 2.98
CA ALA A 60 36.91 -6.29 2.01
C ALA A 60 36.08 -6.69 0.80
N TYR A 61 35.33 -5.74 0.24
CA TYR A 61 34.61 -5.90 -1.03
C TYR A 61 35.57 -6.34 -2.16
N LYS A 62 35.03 -7.02 -3.18
CA LYS A 62 35.75 -7.29 -4.44
C LYS A 62 34.87 -6.92 -5.61
N LYS A 63 35.51 -6.43 -6.69
CA LYS A 63 34.87 -6.08 -7.96
C LYS A 63 33.92 -7.17 -8.46
N SER A 64 32.68 -6.79 -8.78
CA SER A 64 31.60 -7.68 -9.21
C SER A 64 31.99 -8.56 -10.40
N ALA A 65 32.75 -8.01 -11.35
CA ALA A 65 33.29 -8.76 -12.50
C ALA A 65 34.13 -9.99 -12.10
N ARG A 66 34.81 -9.98 -10.95
CA ARG A 66 35.53 -11.16 -10.45
C ARG A 66 34.56 -12.23 -9.94
N ILE A 67 33.51 -11.83 -9.23
CA ILE A 67 32.50 -12.76 -8.68
C ILE A 67 31.71 -13.39 -9.83
N VAL A 68 31.26 -12.57 -10.78
CA VAL A 68 30.62 -13.02 -12.01
C VAL A 68 31.54 -13.96 -12.79
N GLY A 69 32.81 -13.60 -13.01
CA GLY A 69 33.80 -14.46 -13.68
C GLY A 69 34.02 -15.81 -13.00
N GLU A 70 34.06 -15.86 -11.66
CA GLU A 70 34.19 -17.09 -10.88
C GLU A 70 32.95 -18.00 -11.04
N VAL A 71 31.75 -17.42 -10.91
CA VAL A 71 30.47 -18.13 -11.10
C VAL A 71 30.35 -18.70 -12.51
N LEU A 72 30.72 -17.91 -13.53
CA LEU A 72 30.70 -18.31 -14.93
C LEU A 72 31.68 -19.47 -15.20
N GLY A 73 32.93 -19.31 -14.78
CA GLY A 73 34.01 -20.25 -15.08
C GLY A 73 33.85 -21.61 -14.41
N LYS A 74 33.19 -21.68 -13.25
CA LYS A 74 33.03 -22.92 -12.48
C LYS A 74 31.63 -23.55 -12.57
N TYR A 75 30.57 -22.73 -12.54
CA TYR A 75 29.23 -23.20 -12.17
C TYR A 75 28.11 -22.82 -13.15
N HIS A 76 28.22 -21.71 -13.88
CA HIS A 76 27.13 -21.17 -14.68
C HIS A 76 27.54 -20.86 -16.12
N PRO A 77 27.43 -21.83 -17.06
CA PRO A 77 27.86 -21.66 -18.46
C PRO A 77 26.82 -20.89 -19.29
N HIS A 78 26.34 -19.76 -18.78
CA HIS A 78 25.31 -18.88 -19.37
C HIS A 78 25.75 -17.41 -19.21
N GLY A 79 25.26 -16.50 -20.06
CA GLY A 79 25.77 -15.12 -20.16
C GLY A 79 25.93 -14.35 -18.84
N ASP A 80 27.02 -13.58 -18.77
CA ASP A 80 27.46 -12.75 -17.63
C ASP A 80 26.38 -11.81 -17.09
N VAL A 81 25.62 -11.16 -17.99
CA VAL A 81 24.50 -10.28 -17.65
C VAL A 81 23.49 -10.97 -16.71
N ALA A 82 23.15 -12.24 -16.94
CA ALA A 82 22.15 -12.95 -16.13
C ALA A 82 22.66 -13.26 -14.71
N VAL A 83 23.97 -13.45 -14.54
CA VAL A 83 24.61 -13.59 -13.22
C VAL A 83 24.69 -12.23 -12.52
N TYR A 84 25.05 -11.18 -13.26
CA TYR A 84 25.19 -9.84 -12.71
C TYR A 84 23.85 -9.26 -12.26
N ASP A 85 22.80 -9.32 -13.09
CA ASP A 85 21.45 -8.87 -12.75
C ASP A 85 20.88 -9.61 -11.53
N ALA A 86 21.17 -10.93 -11.43
CA ALA A 86 20.78 -11.71 -10.26
C ALA A 86 21.51 -11.23 -8.99
N MET A 87 22.81 -10.96 -9.08
CA MET A 87 23.61 -10.45 -7.95
C MET A 87 23.19 -9.03 -7.54
N VAL A 88 22.92 -8.14 -8.49
CA VAL A 88 22.39 -6.79 -8.24
C VAL A 88 21.04 -6.85 -7.52
N ARG A 89 20.12 -7.72 -7.97
CA ARG A 89 18.83 -7.91 -7.29
C ARG A 89 18.97 -8.45 -5.87
N LEU A 90 19.95 -9.33 -5.60
CA LEU A 90 20.26 -9.80 -4.24
C LEU A 90 20.85 -8.72 -3.32
N ALA A 91 21.31 -7.59 -3.88
CA ALA A 91 21.88 -6.45 -3.17
C ALA A 91 20.94 -5.23 -3.03
N GLN A 92 19.78 -5.22 -3.72
CA GLN A 92 18.80 -4.14 -3.64
C GLN A 92 17.86 -4.31 -2.45
N ASP A 93 17.86 -3.34 -1.54
CA ASP A 93 17.03 -3.26 -0.34
C ASP A 93 15.53 -3.02 -0.61
N PHE A 94 15.19 -2.33 -1.70
CA PHE A 94 13.81 -2.21 -2.19
C PHE A 94 13.32 -3.46 -2.94
N THR A 95 14.22 -4.35 -3.37
CA THR A 95 13.88 -5.60 -4.07
C THR A 95 13.76 -6.77 -3.08
N MET A 96 14.74 -6.92 -2.19
CA MET A 96 14.87 -8.00 -1.21
C MET A 96 14.47 -7.53 0.18
N ARG A 97 13.65 -8.30 0.90
CA ARG A 97 13.22 -7.93 2.27
C ARG A 97 14.37 -8.02 3.29
N TYR A 98 15.35 -8.89 3.03
CA TYR A 98 16.66 -8.97 3.68
C TYR A 98 17.69 -9.30 2.59
N GLN A 99 18.59 -8.35 2.29
CA GLN A 99 19.64 -8.50 1.26
C GLN A 99 20.51 -9.73 1.55
N LEU A 100 20.93 -10.43 0.48
CA LEU A 100 21.89 -11.54 0.59
C LEU A 100 23.28 -11.17 0.06
N VAL A 101 23.39 -10.07 -0.69
CA VAL A 101 24.65 -9.49 -1.16
C VAL A 101 24.77 -8.08 -0.59
N ASP A 102 25.93 -7.77 -0.04
CA ASP A 102 26.31 -6.41 0.36
C ASP A 102 27.11 -5.80 -0.80
N GLY A 103 26.55 -4.78 -1.44
CA GLY A 103 27.05 -4.21 -2.69
C GLY A 103 27.41 -2.73 -2.56
N GLN A 104 28.60 -2.36 -3.03
CA GLN A 104 29.09 -0.99 -3.07
C GLN A 104 29.35 -0.55 -4.52
N GLY A 105 28.65 0.48 -4.99
CA GLY A 105 29.01 1.20 -6.22
C GLY A 105 27.82 1.71 -7.04
N ASN A 106 27.73 3.02 -7.12
CA ASN A 106 27.06 3.87 -8.12
C ASN A 106 27.42 5.32 -7.69
N PHE A 107 27.56 6.34 -8.54
CA PHE A 107 27.39 6.45 -9.99
C PHE A 107 28.72 6.96 -10.61
N GLY A 108 28.79 7.31 -11.91
CA GLY A 108 30.03 7.79 -12.54
C GLY A 108 30.28 9.27 -12.25
N CYS A 109 31.53 9.71 -12.04
CA CYS A 109 31.85 10.99 -11.36
C CYS A 109 33.09 11.71 -11.91
N PHE A 110 33.34 12.96 -11.49
CA PHE A 110 34.40 13.85 -12.03
C PHE A 110 35.58 14.08 -11.08
N THR A 111 36.74 14.54 -11.55
CA THR A 111 37.83 14.99 -10.66
C THR A 111 37.45 16.28 -9.93
N GLY A 112 38.00 16.49 -8.72
CA GLY A 112 37.67 17.63 -7.86
C GLY A 112 37.98 19.02 -8.43
N ASP A 113 38.86 19.11 -9.43
CA ASP A 113 39.20 20.32 -10.18
C ASP A 113 38.25 20.62 -11.35
N THR A 114 37.46 19.65 -11.81
CA THR A 114 36.43 19.85 -12.84
C THR A 114 35.41 20.88 -12.33
N ARG A 115 34.92 21.76 -13.22
CA ARG A 115 34.10 22.92 -12.84
C ARG A 115 32.68 22.84 -13.37
N ILE A 116 31.75 23.38 -12.58
CA ILE A 116 30.33 23.52 -12.92
C ILE A 116 30.02 25.00 -13.15
N LYS A 117 29.19 25.29 -14.15
CA LYS A 117 28.76 26.67 -14.47
C LYS A 117 27.50 27.02 -13.68
N LEU A 118 27.59 28.02 -12.81
CA LEU A 118 26.50 28.44 -11.93
C LEU A 118 25.74 29.64 -12.49
N LEU A 119 24.48 29.80 -12.07
CA LEU A 119 23.62 30.92 -12.49
C LEU A 119 24.05 32.30 -11.92
N ASP A 120 24.88 32.34 -10.87
CA ASP A 120 25.49 33.58 -10.37
C ASP A 120 26.60 34.12 -11.31
N GLY A 121 26.87 33.41 -12.40
CA GLY A 121 27.94 33.72 -13.36
C GLY A 121 29.32 33.20 -12.94
N MET A 122 29.41 32.53 -11.79
CA MET A 122 30.65 31.93 -11.30
C MET A 122 30.84 30.52 -11.86
N GLU A 123 32.09 30.08 -11.87
CA GLU A 123 32.47 28.69 -12.09
C GLU A 123 33.17 28.20 -10.83
N ARG A 124 32.66 27.12 -10.23
CA ARG A 124 33.24 26.51 -9.02
C ARG A 124 33.62 25.07 -9.31
N SER A 125 34.71 24.60 -8.71
CA SER A 125 35.10 23.20 -8.83
C SER A 125 34.25 22.29 -7.94
N PHE A 126 34.17 21.00 -8.25
CA PHE A 126 33.50 20.03 -7.36
C PHE A 126 34.13 20.01 -5.94
N GLU A 127 35.45 20.17 -5.82
CA GLU A 127 36.11 20.28 -4.52
C GLU A 127 35.69 21.56 -3.77
N GLU A 128 35.56 22.70 -4.45
CA GLU A 128 35.07 23.94 -3.86
C GLU A 128 33.61 23.82 -3.40
N LEU A 129 32.74 23.23 -4.23
CA LEU A 129 31.35 22.96 -3.89
C LEU A 129 31.23 21.97 -2.72
N SER A 130 32.10 20.97 -2.63
CA SER A 130 32.10 19.98 -1.52
C SER A 130 32.51 20.52 -0.15
N ARG A 131 32.87 21.81 -0.08
CA ARG A 131 33.19 22.53 1.16
C ARG A 131 32.05 23.46 1.60
N LEU A 132 30.99 23.59 0.80
CA LEU A 132 29.72 24.20 1.22
C LEU A 132 29.04 23.30 2.26
N LYS A 133 28.05 23.82 2.97
CA LYS A 133 27.28 22.98 3.92
C LYS A 133 26.28 22.07 3.18
N PRO A 134 25.84 20.95 3.78
CA PRO A 134 24.81 20.10 3.19
C PRO A 134 23.47 20.81 2.92
N ASP A 135 23.17 21.87 3.67
CA ASP A 135 21.99 22.73 3.56
C ASP A 135 22.18 23.94 2.60
N GLU A 136 23.33 24.06 1.92
CA GLU A 136 23.70 25.22 1.10
C GLU A 136 23.51 24.95 -0.41
N VAL A 137 22.33 25.29 -0.91
CA VAL A 137 21.90 25.16 -2.31
C VAL A 137 22.63 26.12 -3.26
N PHE A 138 22.92 25.65 -4.47
CA PHE A 138 23.47 26.44 -5.59
C PHE A 138 22.75 26.14 -6.92
N TYR A 139 22.53 27.16 -7.74
CA TYR A 139 21.76 27.01 -8.99
C TYR A 139 22.66 26.71 -10.19
N VAL A 140 22.33 25.66 -10.94
CA VAL A 140 23.05 25.18 -12.13
C VAL A 140 22.21 25.35 -13.39
N TYR A 141 22.85 25.38 -14.56
CA TYR A 141 22.13 25.19 -15.82
C TYR A 141 21.87 23.70 -16.06
N SER A 142 20.66 23.36 -16.48
CA SER A 142 20.21 21.99 -16.81
C SER A 142 19.45 21.99 -18.15
N VAL A 143 19.08 20.82 -18.67
CA VAL A 143 18.26 20.65 -19.89
C VAL A 143 16.95 19.91 -19.57
N ASP A 144 15.83 20.40 -20.11
CA ASP A 144 14.53 19.73 -19.99
C ASP A 144 14.34 18.58 -21.01
N SER A 145 13.25 17.81 -20.88
CA SER A 145 12.91 16.72 -21.82
C SER A 145 12.61 17.19 -23.26
N ASN A 146 12.65 18.49 -23.54
CA ASN A 146 12.42 19.10 -24.85
C ASN A 146 13.71 19.70 -25.43
N GLY A 147 14.88 19.48 -24.81
CA GLY A 147 16.17 20.02 -25.24
C GLY A 147 16.38 21.51 -24.93
N ARG A 148 15.62 22.09 -23.99
CA ARG A 148 15.71 23.50 -23.60
C ARG A 148 16.56 23.67 -22.36
N ILE A 149 17.41 24.69 -22.34
CA ILE A 149 18.19 25.05 -21.15
C ILE A 149 17.24 25.68 -20.11
N VAL A 150 17.30 25.13 -18.90
CA VAL A 150 16.48 25.45 -17.71
C VAL A 150 17.38 25.58 -16.48
N VAL A 151 16.79 25.86 -15.32
CA VAL A 151 17.51 26.13 -14.06
C VAL A 151 17.34 24.95 -13.12
N GLY A 152 18.41 24.20 -12.87
CA GLY A 152 18.42 23.13 -11.88
C GLY A 152 18.81 23.64 -10.49
N GLU A 153 18.19 23.06 -9.46
CA GLU A 153 18.60 23.26 -8.08
C GLU A 153 19.65 22.19 -7.72
N GLY A 154 20.87 22.63 -7.39
CA GLY A 154 22.03 21.78 -7.14
C GLY A 154 22.45 21.79 -5.67
N HIS A 155 22.80 20.61 -5.14
CA HIS A 155 23.16 20.40 -3.74
C HIS A 155 24.13 19.21 -3.56
N ASN A 156 24.44 18.87 -2.30
CA ASN A 156 25.09 17.62 -1.88
C ASN A 156 26.40 17.25 -2.59
N ALA A 157 27.18 18.27 -2.96
CA ALA A 157 28.50 18.14 -3.56
C ALA A 157 29.45 17.34 -2.65
N ARG A 158 30.00 16.23 -3.14
CA ARG A 158 30.75 15.29 -2.28
C ARG A 158 31.74 14.43 -3.05
N ILE A 159 32.74 13.90 -2.34
CA ILE A 159 33.56 12.78 -2.81
C ILE A 159 32.68 11.52 -2.86
N THR A 160 32.56 10.90 -4.03
CA THR A 160 31.78 9.67 -4.25
C THR A 160 32.65 8.42 -4.31
N ARG A 161 33.89 8.54 -4.82
CA ARG A 161 34.86 7.44 -4.86
C ARG A 161 36.26 7.99 -4.59
N ARG A 162 37.07 7.28 -3.79
CA ARG A 162 38.49 7.63 -3.57
C ARG A 162 39.42 6.83 -4.46
N HIS A 163 40.52 7.43 -4.91
CA HIS A 163 41.52 6.82 -5.81
C HIS A 163 40.91 6.07 -7.03
N ALA A 164 39.92 6.68 -7.68
CA ALA A 164 39.31 6.16 -8.88
C ALA A 164 40.26 6.21 -10.08
N GLN A 165 40.09 5.28 -11.02
CA GLN A 165 40.74 5.34 -12.33
C GLN A 165 40.01 6.37 -13.21
N LEU A 166 40.77 7.14 -13.98
CA LEU A 166 40.25 8.26 -14.76
C LEU A 166 40.41 8.03 -16.27
N LEU A 167 39.44 8.58 -17.01
CA LEU A 167 39.51 8.83 -18.44
C LEU A 167 39.48 10.36 -18.64
N GLU A 168 40.39 10.85 -19.47
CA GLU A 168 40.45 12.23 -19.94
C GLU A 168 39.85 12.29 -21.34
N LEU A 169 38.82 13.10 -21.53
CA LEU A 169 38.20 13.39 -22.82
C LEU A 169 38.69 14.75 -23.31
N THR A 170 39.12 14.86 -24.56
CA THR A 170 39.42 16.16 -25.20
C THR A 170 38.32 16.51 -26.18
N LEU A 171 37.74 17.70 -26.06
CA LEU A 171 36.73 18.23 -26.98
C LEU A 171 37.34 19.04 -28.13
N ASP A 172 36.60 19.22 -29.21
CA ASP A 172 37.03 19.99 -30.39
C ASP A 172 37.24 21.49 -30.10
N THR A 173 36.67 22.01 -29.01
CA THR A 173 36.98 23.32 -28.41
C THR A 173 38.41 23.43 -27.89
N GLY A 174 39.04 22.30 -27.54
CA GLY A 174 40.33 22.20 -26.85
C GLY A 174 40.22 21.89 -25.35
N ASP A 175 39.01 21.89 -24.78
CA ASP A 175 38.77 21.64 -23.36
C ASP A 175 38.96 20.15 -22.99
N THR A 176 39.27 19.87 -21.71
CA THR A 176 39.63 18.52 -21.24
C THR A 176 38.89 18.12 -19.97
N ILE A 177 37.98 17.16 -20.10
CA ILE A 177 37.12 16.70 -18.99
C ILE A 177 37.70 15.39 -18.41
N ARG A 178 37.97 15.37 -17.09
CA ARG A 178 38.49 14.19 -16.39
C ARG A 178 37.40 13.55 -15.52
N CYS A 179 37.03 12.32 -15.87
CA CYS A 179 35.91 11.60 -15.27
C CYS A 179 36.23 10.12 -15.04
N THR A 180 35.40 9.42 -14.25
CA THR A 180 35.42 7.96 -14.23
C THR A 180 34.82 7.42 -15.53
N PRO A 181 35.30 6.29 -16.08
CA PRO A 181 34.96 5.93 -17.46
C PRO A 181 33.51 5.40 -17.64
N ASP A 182 32.78 5.19 -16.54
CA ASP A 182 31.32 5.00 -16.49
C ASP A 182 30.47 6.28 -16.49
N HIS A 183 31.06 7.48 -16.35
CA HIS A 183 30.27 8.70 -16.35
C HIS A 183 29.52 8.88 -17.68
N ARG A 184 28.23 9.21 -17.64
CA ARG A 184 27.35 9.32 -18.81
C ARG A 184 27.24 10.76 -19.31
N PHE A 185 27.74 11.00 -20.51
CA PHE A 185 27.56 12.26 -21.22
C PHE A 185 26.28 12.23 -22.06
N MET A 186 25.57 13.36 -22.12
CA MET A 186 24.44 13.53 -23.02
C MET A 186 24.96 13.84 -24.44
N LEU A 187 24.44 13.16 -25.44
CA LEU A 187 24.68 13.43 -26.86
C LEU A 187 23.69 14.47 -27.40
N ARG A 188 23.99 15.07 -28.56
CA ARG A 188 23.13 16.08 -29.21
C ARG A 188 21.73 15.61 -29.60
N ASP A 189 21.46 14.31 -29.61
CA ASP A 189 20.13 13.73 -29.83
C ASP A 189 19.33 13.48 -28.53
N GLY A 190 19.91 13.82 -27.37
CA GLY A 190 19.32 13.58 -26.05
C GLY A 190 19.58 12.18 -25.47
N SER A 191 20.26 11.30 -26.21
CA SER A 191 20.69 10.00 -25.67
C SER A 191 21.92 10.14 -24.76
N TYR A 192 22.21 9.11 -23.96
CA TYR A 192 23.34 9.08 -23.03
C TYR A 192 24.34 7.97 -23.38
N LYS A 193 25.64 8.28 -23.26
CA LYS A 193 26.74 7.35 -23.56
C LYS A 193 27.82 7.42 -22.47
N GLU A 194 28.30 6.27 -21.99
CA GLU A 194 29.39 6.23 -21.00
C GLU A 194 30.70 6.71 -21.63
N ALA A 195 31.51 7.45 -20.87
CA ALA A 195 32.73 8.12 -21.34
C ALA A 195 33.68 7.20 -22.11
N GLN A 196 33.87 5.95 -21.66
CA GLN A 196 34.75 4.98 -22.32
C GLN A 196 34.24 4.42 -23.66
N TYR A 197 32.98 4.67 -24.00
CA TYR A 197 32.35 4.23 -25.25
C TYR A 197 32.11 5.39 -26.23
N LEU A 198 32.49 6.62 -25.86
CA LEU A 198 32.53 7.73 -26.79
C LEU A 198 33.53 7.45 -27.94
N THR A 199 33.32 8.06 -29.09
CA THR A 199 34.19 7.98 -30.27
C THR A 199 34.49 9.39 -30.80
N PRO A 200 35.50 9.57 -31.67
CA PRO A 200 35.79 10.87 -32.30
C PRO A 200 34.69 11.43 -33.22
N ASP A 201 33.56 10.75 -33.35
CA ASP A 201 32.38 11.17 -34.12
C ASP A 201 31.22 11.60 -33.22
N ASP A 202 31.20 11.19 -31.94
CA ASP A 202 30.16 11.59 -30.98
C ASP A 202 30.26 13.08 -30.65
N SER A 203 29.13 13.79 -30.76
CA SER A 203 29.01 15.19 -30.38
C SER A 203 28.10 15.33 -29.17
N LEU A 204 28.62 15.96 -28.11
CA LEU A 204 27.96 16.11 -26.82
C LEU A 204 26.94 17.25 -26.84
N MET A 205 25.92 17.18 -25.99
CA MET A 205 24.91 18.24 -25.86
C MET A 205 25.54 19.50 -25.26
N PRO A 206 25.50 20.65 -25.97
CA PRO A 206 26.22 21.85 -25.54
C PRO A 206 25.37 22.82 -24.72
N GLY A 207 26.00 23.57 -23.82
CA GLY A 207 25.42 24.72 -23.12
C GLY A 207 25.25 25.98 -23.99
N TYR A 208 25.81 26.01 -25.19
CA TYR A 208 25.76 27.15 -26.10
C TYR A 208 25.96 26.73 -27.57
N GLN A 209 25.42 27.52 -28.49
CA GLN A 209 25.70 27.36 -29.92
C GLN A 209 27.01 28.06 -30.27
N SER A 210 27.95 27.34 -30.89
CA SER A 210 29.18 27.88 -31.46
C SER A 210 29.15 27.74 -32.97
N ALA A 211 29.65 28.75 -33.69
CA ALA A 211 29.82 28.71 -35.14
C ALA A 211 31.12 27.98 -35.56
N THR A 212 31.97 27.59 -34.61
CA THR A 212 33.34 27.11 -34.84
C THR A 212 33.58 25.70 -34.29
N TYR A 213 32.80 25.27 -33.29
CA TYR A 213 32.98 24.03 -32.54
C TYR A 213 31.65 23.31 -32.34
N ASN A 214 31.64 21.98 -32.38
CA ASN A 214 30.44 21.16 -32.23
C ASN A 214 30.41 20.34 -30.92
N HIS A 215 31.32 20.62 -29.99
CA HIS A 215 31.47 19.87 -28.72
C HIS A 215 31.65 18.37 -28.98
N ARG A 216 32.46 18.07 -30.01
CA ARG A 216 32.76 16.72 -30.47
C ARG A 216 34.00 16.21 -29.74
N VAL A 217 33.97 14.97 -29.28
CA VAL A 217 35.17 14.33 -28.74
C VAL A 217 36.20 14.20 -29.87
N VAL A 218 37.46 14.54 -29.63
CA VAL A 218 38.55 14.40 -30.61
C VAL A 218 39.69 13.51 -30.12
N ALA A 219 39.85 13.37 -28.81
CA ALA A 219 40.75 12.39 -28.21
C ALA A 219 40.18 11.84 -26.90
N MET A 220 40.61 10.65 -26.53
CA MET A 220 40.36 10.05 -25.22
C MET A 220 41.66 9.42 -24.72
N ARG A 221 42.03 9.68 -23.46
CA ARG A 221 43.26 9.19 -22.85
C ARG A 221 42.98 8.58 -21.49
N TRP A 222 43.34 7.30 -21.34
CA TRP A 222 43.37 6.66 -20.03
C TRP A 222 44.52 7.27 -19.22
N LEU A 223 44.22 7.69 -17.99
CA LEU A 223 45.24 8.22 -17.09
C LEU A 223 45.79 7.12 -16.18
N GLU A 224 47.11 7.11 -15.98
CA GLU A 224 47.78 6.22 -15.02
C GLU A 224 47.59 6.71 -13.57
N GLU A 225 47.37 8.00 -13.38
CA GLU A 225 47.05 8.61 -12.09
C GLU A 225 45.63 8.24 -11.61
N ARG A 226 45.47 8.18 -10.29
CA ARG A 226 44.20 7.91 -9.61
C ARG A 226 43.91 8.99 -8.60
N GLN A 227 42.75 9.63 -8.72
CA GLN A 227 42.34 10.73 -7.87
C GLN A 227 41.02 10.45 -7.16
N ASP A 228 40.70 11.26 -6.16
CA ASP A 228 39.36 11.25 -5.56
C ASP A 228 38.40 11.97 -6.51
N VAL A 229 37.24 11.36 -6.73
CA VAL A 229 36.21 11.85 -7.66
C VAL A 229 34.93 12.22 -6.91
N TYR A 230 34.22 13.16 -7.51
CA TYR A 230 33.16 13.94 -6.89
C TYR A 230 31.93 13.99 -7.78
N ASP A 231 30.80 14.23 -7.15
CA ASP A 231 29.53 14.48 -7.82
C ASP A 231 28.69 15.50 -7.04
N ILE A 232 27.65 16.01 -7.68
CA ILE A 232 26.59 16.80 -7.03
C ILE A 232 25.26 16.03 -7.12
N GLU A 233 24.22 16.48 -6.42
CA GLU A 233 22.84 16.10 -6.73
C GLU A 233 22.12 17.30 -7.37
N VAL A 234 21.24 17.04 -8.34
CA VAL A 234 20.46 18.06 -9.05
C VAL A 234 19.04 17.56 -9.25
N ASP A 235 18.09 18.31 -8.70
CA ASP A 235 16.69 17.94 -8.66
C ASP A 235 15.96 18.35 -9.96
N GLU A 236 14.74 17.82 -10.14
CA GLU A 236 13.84 18.00 -11.29
C GLU A 236 14.35 17.51 -12.67
N TYR A 237 15.57 17.87 -13.06
CA TYR A 237 16.13 17.63 -14.40
C TYR A 237 17.21 16.56 -14.45
N HIS A 238 17.82 16.22 -13.32
CA HIS A 238 18.87 15.20 -13.19
C HIS A 238 20.01 15.33 -14.22
N ASN A 239 20.40 16.56 -14.56
CA ASN A 239 21.57 16.86 -15.39
C ASN A 239 22.07 18.28 -15.12
N PHE A 240 23.35 18.56 -15.43
CA PHE A 240 23.94 19.89 -15.24
C PHE A 240 25.02 20.23 -16.26
N LEU A 241 25.34 21.52 -16.38
CA LEU A 241 26.34 22.07 -17.30
C LEU A 241 27.74 22.19 -16.67
N LEU A 242 28.71 21.51 -17.26
CA LEU A 242 30.13 21.74 -16.96
C LEU A 242 30.61 23.10 -17.51
N ALA A 243 31.66 23.66 -16.91
CA ALA A 243 32.30 24.88 -17.41
C ALA A 243 32.80 24.71 -18.86
N ASP A 244 33.29 23.51 -19.18
CA ASP A 244 33.68 23.00 -20.51
C ASP A 244 32.52 22.97 -21.54
N GLY A 245 31.31 23.38 -21.14
CA GLY A 245 30.22 23.70 -22.06
C GLY A 245 29.36 22.52 -22.48
N VAL A 246 29.38 21.39 -21.76
CA VAL A 246 28.58 20.18 -22.08
C VAL A 246 27.72 19.70 -20.91
N PHE A 247 26.59 19.07 -21.22
CA PHE A 247 25.65 18.54 -20.23
C PHE A 247 25.90 17.08 -19.85
N VAL A 248 25.75 16.81 -18.55
CA VAL A 248 26.16 15.54 -17.90
C VAL A 248 25.11 15.07 -16.88
N HIS A 249 24.99 13.76 -16.64
CA HIS A 249 23.85 13.17 -15.92
C HIS A 249 23.98 13.16 -14.39
N ASN A 250 22.83 13.16 -13.72
CA ASN A 250 22.58 12.85 -12.31
C ASN A 250 21.57 11.69 -12.20
N SER A 251 21.37 11.10 -11.01
CA SER A 251 20.75 9.75 -10.93
C SER A 251 19.93 9.45 -9.66
N ILE A 252 18.70 8.97 -9.85
CA ILE A 252 18.01 8.11 -8.85
C ILE A 252 16.86 7.25 -9.42
N ASP A 253 16.26 7.60 -10.56
CA ASP A 253 14.96 7.08 -10.99
C ASP A 253 14.99 5.84 -11.90
N GLY A 254 15.32 4.69 -11.31
CA GLY A 254 15.14 3.37 -11.94
C GLY A 254 16.23 2.96 -12.93
N ASP A 255 17.37 3.67 -12.92
CA ASP A 255 18.56 3.33 -13.69
C ASP A 255 19.04 1.88 -13.49
N PRO A 256 19.56 1.22 -14.54
CA PRO A 256 20.33 0.00 -14.37
C PRO A 256 21.61 0.29 -13.57
N ALA A 257 22.03 -0.65 -12.73
CA ALA A 257 23.28 -0.53 -11.98
C ALA A 257 24.48 -0.32 -12.93
N ALA A 258 25.47 0.48 -12.52
CA ALA A 258 26.71 0.63 -13.28
C ALA A 258 27.35 -0.73 -13.58
N ALA A 259 28.10 -0.82 -14.68
CA ALA A 259 28.67 -2.08 -15.13
C ALA A 259 29.55 -2.76 -14.06
N MET A 260 29.55 -4.10 -14.05
CA MET A 260 30.25 -4.95 -13.08
C MET A 260 31.76 -4.70 -12.88
N ARG A 261 32.37 -3.90 -13.75
CA ARG A 261 33.77 -3.43 -13.66
C ARG A 261 33.96 -2.28 -12.65
N TYR A 262 32.89 -1.63 -12.19
CA TYR A 262 32.92 -0.54 -11.21
C TYR A 262 32.35 -0.94 -9.86
N THR A 263 31.22 -1.63 -9.83
CA THR A 263 30.62 -2.14 -8.60
C THR A 263 31.50 -3.19 -7.91
N GLU A 264 31.40 -3.26 -6.59
CA GLU A 264 32.03 -4.28 -5.75
C GLU A 264 30.99 -4.92 -4.85
N ALA A 265 31.23 -6.17 -4.43
CA ALA A 265 30.30 -6.90 -3.58
C ALA A 265 31.00 -7.87 -2.62
N ARG A 266 30.27 -8.27 -1.58
CA ARG A 266 30.56 -9.36 -0.63
C ARG A 266 29.25 -9.95 -0.10
N LEU A 267 29.30 -11.02 0.68
CA LEU A 267 28.10 -11.59 1.32
C LEU A 267 27.55 -10.59 2.34
N HIS A 268 26.23 -10.41 2.37
CA HIS A 268 25.59 -9.66 3.45
C HIS A 268 25.59 -10.50 4.74
N ALA A 269 25.57 -9.85 5.91
CA ALA A 269 25.76 -10.53 7.20
C ALA A 269 24.72 -11.62 7.51
N VAL A 270 23.52 -11.55 6.93
CA VAL A 270 22.47 -12.59 7.07
C VAL A 270 22.64 -13.74 6.06
N ALA A 271 23.41 -13.54 4.99
CA ALA A 271 23.62 -14.54 3.95
C ALA A 271 24.58 -15.66 4.38
N GLU A 272 25.49 -15.39 5.33
CA GLU A 272 26.35 -16.44 5.90
C GLU A 272 25.52 -17.52 6.60
N GLU A 273 24.38 -17.17 7.21
CA GLU A 273 23.42 -18.14 7.79
C GLU A 273 22.77 -19.04 6.72
N MET A 274 22.90 -18.75 5.42
CA MET A 274 22.55 -19.71 4.36
C MET A 274 23.60 -20.81 4.19
N LEU A 275 24.86 -20.53 4.51
CA LEU A 275 26.06 -21.32 4.17
C LEU A 275 26.67 -22.03 5.39
N VAL A 276 26.24 -21.71 6.62
CA VAL A 276 26.73 -22.34 7.87
C VAL A 276 26.75 -23.88 7.77
N ASP A 277 27.88 -24.46 8.17
CA ASP A 277 28.17 -25.90 8.23
C ASP A 277 28.23 -26.65 6.87
N ILE A 278 28.27 -25.94 5.73
CA ILE A 278 28.32 -26.57 4.38
C ILE A 278 29.50 -27.54 4.17
N ASP A 279 30.60 -27.36 4.91
CA ASP A 279 31.79 -28.23 4.90
C ASP A 279 31.62 -29.55 5.67
N LYS A 280 30.52 -29.72 6.41
CA LYS A 280 30.28 -30.85 7.33
C LYS A 280 29.34 -31.93 6.78
N ASP A 281 29.36 -32.16 5.46
CA ASP A 281 28.50 -33.15 4.77
C ASP A 281 27.00 -32.94 5.10
N THR A 282 26.56 -31.68 5.17
CA THR A 282 25.17 -31.31 5.50
C THR A 282 24.22 -31.37 4.31
N VAL A 283 24.74 -31.29 3.10
CA VAL A 283 23.99 -31.19 1.83
C VAL A 283 24.68 -32.02 0.75
N ASP A 284 23.92 -32.46 -0.24
CA ASP A 284 24.45 -33.28 -1.34
C ASP A 284 25.03 -32.40 -2.45
N PHE A 285 26.18 -32.82 -2.98
CA PHE A 285 26.90 -32.12 -4.05
C PHE A 285 26.76 -32.86 -5.38
N ALA A 286 26.37 -32.13 -6.42
CA ALA A 286 26.37 -32.60 -7.81
C ALA A 286 27.69 -32.25 -8.51
N ASP A 287 27.95 -32.88 -9.65
CA ASP A 287 28.98 -32.42 -10.59
C ASP A 287 28.56 -31.10 -11.25
N ASN A 288 29.52 -30.22 -11.49
CA ASN A 288 29.32 -29.02 -12.30
C ASN A 288 29.18 -29.37 -13.80
N PHE A 289 28.99 -28.37 -14.65
CA PHE A 289 28.65 -28.56 -16.07
C PHE A 289 29.70 -29.29 -16.92
N ASP A 290 30.97 -29.37 -16.47
CA ASP A 290 32.04 -30.13 -17.14
C ASP A 290 32.59 -31.30 -16.30
N ALA A 291 31.97 -31.58 -15.16
CA ALA A 291 32.35 -32.60 -14.17
C ALA A 291 33.81 -32.51 -13.65
N THR A 292 34.40 -31.30 -13.65
CA THR A 292 35.70 -31.04 -13.01
C THR A 292 35.58 -30.59 -11.55
N LEU A 293 34.43 -30.04 -11.16
CA LEU A 293 34.15 -29.49 -9.84
C LEU A 293 32.82 -30.01 -9.29
N LYS A 294 32.57 -29.74 -8.00
CA LYS A 294 31.32 -30.06 -7.31
C LYS A 294 30.58 -28.78 -6.90
N GLU A 295 29.26 -28.80 -7.01
CA GLU A 295 28.38 -27.71 -6.52
C GLU A 295 27.26 -28.24 -5.62
N PRO A 296 26.83 -27.48 -4.59
CA PRO A 296 25.78 -27.92 -3.67
C PRO A 296 24.41 -27.90 -4.36
N THR A 297 23.67 -29.00 -4.26
CA THR A 297 22.30 -29.10 -4.82
C THR A 297 21.33 -28.13 -4.14
N VAL A 298 21.46 -27.96 -2.82
CA VAL A 298 20.77 -26.99 -1.94
C VAL A 298 21.74 -26.49 -0.87
N LEU A 299 21.49 -25.30 -0.31
CA LEU A 299 22.30 -24.76 0.79
C LEU A 299 21.79 -25.22 2.17
N PRO A 300 22.64 -25.30 3.22
CA PRO A 300 22.22 -25.68 4.58
C PRO A 300 21.11 -24.79 5.18
N ALA A 301 21.01 -23.54 4.74
CA ALA A 301 19.87 -22.63 4.93
C ALA A 301 19.32 -22.58 6.37
N LYS A 302 20.09 -22.00 7.31
CA LYS A 302 19.56 -21.69 8.65
C LYS A 302 18.48 -20.60 8.58
N LEU A 303 18.60 -19.61 7.69
CA LEU A 303 17.53 -18.64 7.42
C LEU A 303 16.36 -19.31 6.64
N PRO A 304 15.08 -19.15 7.04
CA PRO A 304 13.89 -19.62 6.28
C PRO A 304 13.59 -18.73 5.06
N ASN A 305 14.57 -18.62 4.17
CA ASN A 305 14.67 -17.61 3.11
C ASN A 305 13.48 -17.59 2.12
N LEU A 306 12.87 -18.73 1.81
CA LEU A 306 11.76 -18.81 0.84
C LEU A 306 10.53 -17.97 1.22
N LEU A 307 10.15 -17.96 2.49
CA LEU A 307 9.07 -17.10 2.98
C LEU A 307 9.58 -15.68 3.28
N VAL A 308 10.77 -15.58 3.89
CA VAL A 308 11.36 -14.33 4.35
C VAL A 308 11.61 -13.34 3.20
N ASN A 309 12.24 -13.78 2.11
CA ASN A 309 12.52 -12.96 0.93
C ASN A 309 11.53 -13.16 -0.22
N GLY A 310 10.78 -14.27 -0.24
CA GLY A 310 9.90 -14.60 -1.35
C GLY A 310 10.64 -15.08 -2.61
N SER A 311 9.90 -15.26 -3.70
CA SER A 311 10.45 -15.60 -5.02
C SER A 311 9.43 -15.37 -6.13
N ALA A 312 9.82 -14.70 -7.21
CA ALA A 312 8.99 -14.52 -8.40
C ALA A 312 9.65 -15.16 -9.62
N GLY A 313 8.90 -15.88 -10.45
CA GLY A 313 9.44 -16.57 -11.63
C GLY A 313 8.38 -17.14 -12.57
N ILE A 314 8.67 -17.13 -13.87
CA ILE A 314 7.85 -17.74 -14.91
C ILE A 314 8.62 -18.91 -15.51
N ALA A 315 7.98 -20.07 -15.61
CA ALA A 315 8.50 -21.29 -16.22
C ALA A 315 7.61 -21.71 -17.40
N VAL A 316 7.92 -22.84 -18.05
CA VAL A 316 7.05 -23.37 -19.11
C VAL A 316 5.74 -23.88 -18.48
N GLY A 317 4.62 -23.25 -18.84
CA GLY A 317 3.27 -23.64 -18.40
C GLY A 317 2.90 -23.28 -16.95
N MET A 318 3.78 -22.64 -16.17
CA MET A 318 3.54 -22.32 -14.76
C MET A 318 4.32 -21.09 -14.29
N ALA A 319 3.90 -20.50 -13.17
CA ALA A 319 4.59 -19.39 -12.52
C ALA A 319 4.58 -19.56 -10.99
N THR A 320 5.54 -18.90 -10.34
CA THR A 320 5.62 -18.74 -8.88
C THR A 320 5.69 -17.25 -8.55
N ASN A 321 5.02 -16.85 -7.48
CA ASN A 321 5.04 -15.48 -6.98
C ASN A 321 4.75 -15.50 -5.47
N ILE A 322 5.78 -15.85 -4.71
CA ILE A 322 5.78 -15.90 -3.24
C ILE A 322 6.21 -14.52 -2.74
N PRO A 323 5.37 -13.80 -1.97
CA PRO A 323 5.76 -12.51 -1.40
C PRO A 323 6.69 -12.69 -0.19
N PRO A 324 7.48 -11.66 0.17
CA PRO A 324 8.30 -11.63 1.39
C PRO A 324 7.47 -11.55 2.68
N HIS A 325 8.08 -11.95 3.80
CA HIS A 325 7.48 -11.99 5.13
C HIS A 325 8.48 -11.53 6.20
N ASN A 326 7.98 -11.08 7.35
CA ASN A 326 8.83 -10.64 8.45
C ASN A 326 9.53 -11.84 9.12
N LEU A 327 10.85 -11.75 9.37
CA LEU A 327 11.64 -12.83 9.96
C LEU A 327 11.19 -13.19 11.39
N VAL A 328 10.74 -12.22 12.18
CA VAL A 328 10.28 -12.44 13.56
C VAL A 328 9.05 -13.33 13.57
N GLU A 329 8.05 -13.00 12.74
CA GLU A 329 6.79 -13.73 12.59
C GLU A 329 6.98 -15.14 12.01
N VAL A 330 7.82 -15.27 10.97
CA VAL A 330 8.13 -16.59 10.38
C VAL A 330 8.85 -17.48 11.40
N ALA A 331 9.79 -16.93 12.17
CA ALA A 331 10.50 -17.69 13.20
C ALA A 331 9.60 -18.08 14.38
N ASP A 332 8.62 -17.25 14.77
CA ASP A 332 7.63 -17.60 15.79
C ASP A 332 6.65 -18.69 15.30
N ALA A 333 6.14 -18.59 14.07
CA ALA A 333 5.29 -19.63 13.49
C ALA A 333 6.02 -20.98 13.35
N LEU A 334 7.31 -20.97 12.97
CA LEU A 334 8.16 -22.16 12.96
C LEU A 334 8.36 -22.74 14.37
N THR A 335 8.62 -21.88 15.35
CA THR A 335 8.78 -22.27 16.76
C THR A 335 7.49 -22.91 17.31
N TYR A 336 6.33 -22.33 16.98
CA TYR A 336 5.02 -22.85 17.36
C TYR A 336 4.70 -24.19 16.66
N LEU A 337 4.95 -24.32 15.36
CA LEU A 337 4.72 -25.55 14.58
C LEU A 337 5.59 -26.72 15.08
N ILE A 338 6.80 -26.44 15.57
CA ILE A 338 7.68 -27.47 16.17
C ILE A 338 7.07 -28.04 17.46
N ASP A 339 6.39 -27.23 18.27
CA ASP A 339 5.72 -27.68 19.49
C ASP A 339 4.29 -28.19 19.24
N HIS A 340 3.65 -27.77 18.14
CA HIS A 340 2.30 -28.16 17.73
C HIS A 340 2.25 -28.60 16.24
N PRO A 341 2.76 -29.80 15.89
CA PRO A 341 2.82 -30.26 14.49
C PRO A 341 1.46 -30.34 13.78
N ASP A 342 0.38 -30.52 14.54
CA ASP A 342 -0.98 -30.61 14.00
C ASP A 342 -1.64 -29.24 13.72
N ALA A 343 -1.06 -28.13 14.19
CA ALA A 343 -1.59 -26.75 14.04
C ALA A 343 -2.10 -26.42 12.63
N THR A 344 -3.23 -25.72 12.52
CA THR A 344 -3.87 -25.42 11.24
C THR A 344 -3.22 -24.21 10.53
N VAL A 345 -3.75 -23.79 9.38
CA VAL A 345 -3.28 -22.57 8.71
C VAL A 345 -3.75 -21.32 9.46
N GLU A 346 -4.91 -21.41 10.11
CA GLU A 346 -5.51 -20.39 10.95
C GLU A 346 -4.68 -20.16 12.22
N ASP A 347 -4.28 -21.23 12.93
CA ASP A 347 -3.38 -21.16 14.10
C ASP A 347 -2.05 -20.45 13.75
N LEU A 348 -1.48 -20.77 12.59
CA LEU A 348 -0.24 -20.16 12.10
C LEU A 348 -0.43 -18.70 11.65
N GLY A 349 -1.66 -18.30 11.33
CA GLY A 349 -2.05 -16.93 10.99
C GLY A 349 -2.11 -15.98 12.19
N GLU A 350 -2.15 -16.49 13.42
CA GLU A 350 -1.96 -15.65 14.63
C GLU A 350 -0.51 -15.13 14.74
N PHE A 351 0.45 -15.85 14.14
CA PHE A 351 1.88 -15.51 14.15
C PHE A 351 2.31 -14.78 12.88
N ILE A 352 1.95 -15.29 11.69
CA ILE A 352 2.22 -14.64 10.40
C ILE A 352 0.98 -13.87 9.98
N LEU A 353 0.98 -12.56 10.29
CA LEU A 353 -0.16 -11.68 10.04
C LEU A 353 -0.46 -11.50 8.54
N GLY A 354 0.56 -11.71 7.69
CA GLY A 354 0.52 -11.55 6.25
C GLY A 354 1.92 -11.26 5.67
N PRO A 355 2.03 -10.92 4.38
CA PRO A 355 3.29 -10.48 3.78
C PRO A 355 3.81 -9.13 4.31
N ASP A 356 5.13 -8.98 4.32
CA ASP A 356 5.85 -7.77 4.74
C ASP A 356 6.85 -7.36 3.65
N PHE A 357 6.47 -6.38 2.83
CA PHE A 357 7.22 -5.93 1.67
C PHE A 357 8.33 -4.94 2.06
N PRO A 358 9.49 -4.94 1.37
CA PRO A 358 10.59 -4.04 1.68
C PRO A 358 10.21 -2.55 1.63
N THR A 359 9.30 -2.17 0.72
CA THR A 359 8.78 -0.80 0.52
C THR A 359 7.64 -0.41 1.48
N GLY A 360 7.23 -1.30 2.39
CA GLY A 360 6.10 -1.06 3.29
C GLY A 360 4.75 -1.12 2.57
N GLY A 361 4.07 0.01 2.45
CA GLY A 361 2.75 0.15 1.87
C GLY A 361 1.61 -0.33 2.79
N LEU A 362 0.41 -0.40 2.21
CA LEU A 362 -0.80 -0.93 2.83
C LEU A 362 -1.28 -2.19 2.09
N ILE A 363 -1.64 -3.24 2.82
CA ILE A 363 -2.49 -4.33 2.29
C ILE A 363 -3.93 -4.03 2.69
N MET A 364 -4.84 -4.09 1.72
CA MET A 364 -6.28 -3.95 1.93
C MET A 364 -6.93 -5.34 2.05
N GLY A 365 -7.68 -5.55 3.13
CA GLY A 365 -8.39 -6.80 3.42
C GLY A 365 -7.50 -7.93 3.95
N GLN A 366 -8.14 -8.98 4.50
CA GLN A 366 -7.46 -10.19 4.98
C GLN A 366 -7.85 -11.47 4.23
N GLU A 367 -9.01 -11.51 3.56
CA GLU A 367 -9.49 -12.73 2.88
C GLU A 367 -8.55 -13.21 1.78
N GLY A 368 -7.89 -12.28 1.06
CA GLY A 368 -6.83 -12.61 0.11
C GLY A 368 -5.61 -13.28 0.74
N ILE A 369 -5.23 -12.89 1.97
CA ILE A 369 -4.13 -13.49 2.74
C ILE A 369 -4.51 -14.90 3.17
N LYS A 370 -5.68 -15.06 3.82
CA LYS A 370 -6.21 -16.36 4.27
C LYS A 370 -6.31 -17.35 3.11
N THR A 371 -6.89 -16.93 1.99
CA THR A 371 -7.05 -17.75 0.78
C THR A 371 -5.70 -18.17 0.20
N ALA A 372 -4.72 -17.25 0.14
CA ALA A 372 -3.37 -17.55 -0.33
C ALA A 372 -2.65 -18.57 0.56
N TYR A 373 -2.76 -18.46 1.88
CA TYR A 373 -2.11 -19.38 2.81
C TYR A 373 -2.81 -20.75 2.88
N ALA A 374 -4.13 -20.80 2.78
CA ALA A 374 -4.93 -22.03 2.85
C ALA A 374 -4.88 -22.86 1.55
N THR A 375 -4.76 -22.22 0.38
CA THR A 375 -4.81 -22.91 -0.93
C THR A 375 -3.49 -22.87 -1.71
N GLY A 376 -2.54 -22.01 -1.31
CA GLY A 376 -1.34 -21.71 -2.08
C GLY A 376 -1.55 -20.70 -3.22
N LYS A 377 -2.76 -20.14 -3.40
CA LYS A 377 -3.06 -19.12 -4.42
C LYS A 377 -4.01 -18.05 -3.89
N GLY A 378 -3.80 -16.79 -4.26
CA GLY A 378 -4.71 -15.70 -3.87
C GLY A 378 -4.33 -14.37 -4.51
N TYR A 379 -5.09 -13.32 -4.19
CA TYR A 379 -4.84 -11.96 -4.66
C TYR A 379 -4.82 -11.01 -3.46
N LEU A 380 -3.88 -10.07 -3.47
CA LEU A 380 -3.72 -9.05 -2.43
C LEU A 380 -3.79 -7.68 -3.08
N THR A 381 -4.68 -6.81 -2.61
CA THR A 381 -4.73 -5.41 -3.04
C THR A 381 -3.72 -4.61 -2.22
N LEU A 382 -2.65 -4.15 -2.89
CA LEU A 382 -1.63 -3.29 -2.32
C LEU A 382 -1.96 -1.84 -2.63
N ARG A 383 -1.83 -0.94 -1.65
CA ARG A 383 -2.16 0.48 -1.77
C ARG A 383 -1.05 1.35 -1.19
N ALA A 384 -0.77 2.48 -1.84
CA ALA A 384 0.20 3.47 -1.38
C ALA A 384 -0.21 4.06 -0.01
N ARG A 385 0.77 4.41 0.82
CA ARG A 385 0.53 5.15 2.07
C ARG A 385 0.45 6.64 1.75
N VAL A 386 -0.63 7.26 2.19
CA VAL A 386 -0.88 8.69 2.00
C VAL A 386 -1.38 9.38 3.26
N HIS A 387 -1.15 10.68 3.33
CA HIS A 387 -1.82 11.60 4.25
C HIS A 387 -2.13 12.92 3.53
N PHE A 388 -2.83 13.83 4.21
CA PHE A 388 -3.17 15.15 3.69
C PHE A 388 -2.44 16.24 4.49
N GLU A 389 -1.96 17.27 3.80
CA GLU A 389 -1.34 18.46 4.38
C GLU A 389 -2.06 19.73 3.89
N GLU A 390 -2.07 20.80 4.69
CA GLU A 390 -2.58 22.11 4.27
C GLU A 390 -1.47 22.92 3.57
N ALA A 391 -1.80 23.51 2.43
CA ALA A 391 -0.87 24.28 1.61
C ALA A 391 -1.17 25.79 1.68
N ARG A 392 -0.22 26.60 1.20
CA ARG A 392 -0.31 28.07 1.26
C ARG A 392 -1.56 28.59 0.53
N GLY A 393 -2.46 29.24 1.27
CA GLY A 393 -3.62 29.93 0.70
C GLY A 393 -4.84 29.03 0.42
N GLU A 394 -5.22 28.22 1.42
CA GLU A 394 -6.46 27.40 1.45
C GLU A 394 -6.50 26.28 0.40
N ARG A 395 -5.33 25.77 0.00
CA ARG A 395 -5.20 24.54 -0.80
C ARG A 395 -4.91 23.34 0.09
N GLN A 396 -5.20 22.14 -0.40
CA GLN A 396 -4.81 20.87 0.23
C GLN A 396 -3.80 20.14 -0.64
N ASN A 397 -2.87 19.43 0.00
CA ASN A 397 -1.93 18.52 -0.65
C ASN A 397 -2.29 17.08 -0.30
N ILE A 398 -2.15 16.18 -1.27
CA ILE A 398 -2.04 14.74 -1.02
C ILE A 398 -0.55 14.41 -0.99
N ILE A 399 -0.10 13.78 0.09
CA ILE A 399 1.30 13.39 0.26
C ILE A 399 1.38 11.87 0.17
N VAL A 400 2.27 11.35 -0.67
CA VAL A 400 2.54 9.91 -0.80
C VAL A 400 3.88 9.59 -0.16
N THR A 401 3.86 8.70 0.83
CA THR A 401 5.05 8.36 1.65
C THR A 401 5.59 6.95 1.42
N GLU A 402 4.77 6.05 0.88
CA GLU A 402 5.18 4.69 0.51
C GLU A 402 4.39 4.23 -0.71
N LEU A 403 5.05 3.59 -1.69
CA LEU A 403 4.42 3.00 -2.86
C LEU A 403 4.26 1.47 -2.72
N PRO A 404 3.28 0.86 -3.44
CA PRO A 404 3.18 -0.59 -3.54
C PRO A 404 4.47 -1.24 -4.06
N TYR A 405 4.69 -2.50 -3.68
CA TYR A 405 5.88 -3.25 -4.08
C TYR A 405 6.00 -3.34 -5.61
N GLN A 406 7.23 -3.17 -6.11
CA GLN A 406 7.61 -3.17 -7.54
C GLN A 406 6.95 -2.05 -8.40
N VAL A 407 6.48 -0.96 -7.81
CA VAL A 407 6.07 0.27 -8.54
C VAL A 407 7.27 1.21 -8.71
N ASN A 408 7.55 1.63 -9.94
CA ASN A 408 8.57 2.65 -10.24
C ASN A 408 7.98 4.07 -10.04
N LYS A 409 8.74 4.94 -9.37
CA LYS A 409 8.34 6.30 -8.98
C LYS A 409 8.17 7.23 -10.20
N ALA A 410 9.20 7.40 -11.03
CA ALA A 410 9.11 8.22 -12.25
C ALA A 410 8.00 7.76 -13.22
N ALA A 411 7.87 6.47 -13.50
CA ALA A 411 6.82 5.94 -14.38
C ALA A 411 5.40 6.13 -13.81
N LEU A 412 5.26 6.17 -12.48
CA LEU A 412 4.00 6.53 -11.82
C LEU A 412 3.69 8.02 -12.00
N LEU A 413 4.67 8.90 -11.81
CA LEU A 413 4.54 10.35 -12.00
C LEU A 413 4.23 10.72 -13.46
N GLU A 414 4.93 10.12 -14.42
CA GLU A 414 4.66 10.27 -15.86
C GLU A 414 3.21 9.87 -16.19
N LYS A 415 2.76 8.71 -15.68
CA LYS A 415 1.39 8.24 -15.87
C LYS A 415 0.36 9.18 -15.23
N MET A 416 0.65 9.75 -14.07
CA MET A 416 -0.21 10.78 -13.45
C MET A 416 -0.28 12.05 -14.32
N ALA A 417 0.86 12.54 -14.81
CA ALA A 417 0.93 13.73 -15.65
C ALA A 417 0.14 13.54 -16.96
N ALA A 418 0.24 12.37 -17.59
CA ALA A 418 -0.60 12.00 -18.73
C ALA A 418 -2.10 12.00 -18.38
N LEU A 419 -2.51 11.38 -17.28
CA LEU A 419 -3.93 11.34 -16.85
C LEU A 419 -4.51 12.72 -16.52
N VAL A 420 -3.70 13.66 -15.99
CA VAL A 420 -4.11 15.05 -15.77
C VAL A 420 -4.19 15.83 -17.10
N LYS A 421 -3.20 15.66 -17.98
CA LYS A 421 -3.16 16.27 -19.32
C LYS A 421 -4.35 15.86 -20.19
N ASP A 422 -4.73 14.58 -20.13
CA ASP A 422 -5.89 14.00 -20.83
C ASP A 422 -7.24 14.33 -20.15
N ARG A 423 -7.23 15.09 -19.04
CA ARG A 423 -8.40 15.41 -18.18
C ARG A 423 -9.14 14.17 -17.66
N ARG A 424 -8.44 13.04 -17.51
CA ARG A 424 -8.96 11.82 -16.89
C ARG A 424 -8.90 11.86 -15.36
N ILE A 425 -8.06 12.73 -14.81
CA ILE A 425 -8.07 13.15 -13.41
C ILE A 425 -8.11 14.68 -13.39
N GLU A 426 -9.21 15.25 -12.88
CA GLU A 426 -9.32 16.67 -12.61
C GLU A 426 -8.98 16.99 -11.13
N GLY A 427 -8.91 18.27 -10.79
CA GLY A 427 -8.66 18.74 -9.41
C GLY A 427 -7.19 18.84 -8.98
N ILE A 428 -6.26 18.19 -9.68
CA ILE A 428 -4.81 18.38 -9.46
C ILE A 428 -4.37 19.72 -10.08
N ALA A 429 -3.55 20.48 -9.35
CA ALA A 429 -2.96 21.75 -9.79
C ALA A 429 -1.50 21.55 -10.23
N GLU A 430 -0.71 20.85 -9.41
CA GLU A 430 0.72 20.58 -9.63
C GLU A 430 1.10 19.25 -8.96
N MET A 431 2.20 18.64 -9.41
CA MET A 431 2.82 17.48 -8.75
C MET A 431 4.32 17.73 -8.66
N ARG A 432 4.89 17.51 -7.49
CA ARG A 432 6.32 17.67 -7.20
C ARG A 432 6.81 16.41 -6.49
N ASP A 433 8.07 16.07 -6.69
CA ASP A 433 8.73 15.03 -5.91
C ASP A 433 9.67 15.71 -4.92
N GLU A 434 9.34 15.59 -3.63
CA GLU A 434 10.08 16.19 -2.51
C GLU A 434 10.70 15.05 -1.67
N SER A 435 11.05 13.93 -2.33
CA SER A 435 11.68 12.73 -1.74
C SER A 435 13.18 12.91 -1.52
N ASP A 436 13.68 12.49 -0.36
CA ASP A 436 15.09 12.67 0.05
C ASP A 436 15.72 11.37 0.60
N ARG A 437 16.77 11.50 1.44
CA ARG A 437 17.44 10.37 2.11
C ARG A 437 16.77 9.96 3.44
N GLU A 438 15.83 10.74 3.97
CA GLU A 438 15.04 10.40 5.15
C GLU A 438 13.74 9.67 4.76
N GLY A 439 13.17 9.96 3.58
CA GLY A 439 12.10 9.16 3.00
C GLY A 439 11.57 9.62 1.64
N MET A 440 10.71 8.77 1.05
CA MET A 440 9.91 9.13 -0.12
C MET A 440 8.81 10.11 0.27
N ARG A 441 8.65 11.21 -0.47
CA ARG A 441 7.59 12.21 -0.27
C ARG A 441 7.17 12.86 -1.59
N ILE A 442 6.26 12.20 -2.30
CA ILE A 442 5.60 12.78 -3.49
C ILE A 442 4.50 13.74 -3.02
N VAL A 443 4.45 14.95 -3.57
CA VAL A 443 3.46 15.97 -3.25
C VAL A 443 2.56 16.23 -4.45
N ILE A 444 1.24 16.04 -4.26
CA ILE A 444 0.22 16.33 -5.26
C ILE A 444 -0.61 17.51 -4.72
N GLU A 445 -0.37 18.70 -5.27
CA GLU A 445 -1.06 19.92 -4.87
C GLU A 445 -2.40 20.05 -5.61
N LEU A 446 -3.46 20.41 -4.89
CA LEU A 446 -4.81 20.46 -5.42
C LEU A 446 -5.29 21.88 -5.70
N LYS A 447 -6.22 21.99 -6.65
CA LYS A 447 -6.97 23.23 -6.89
C LYS A 447 -7.88 23.53 -5.69
N ARG A 448 -8.20 24.81 -5.46
CA ARG A 448 -8.98 25.25 -4.28
C ARG A 448 -10.38 24.63 -4.21
N GLU A 449 -10.96 24.39 -5.38
CA GLU A 449 -12.27 23.81 -5.59
C GLU A 449 -12.29 22.25 -5.59
N ALA A 450 -11.14 21.59 -5.47
CA ALA A 450 -11.01 20.15 -5.60
C ALA A 450 -11.13 19.40 -4.27
N GLN A 451 -11.94 18.34 -4.22
CA GLN A 451 -12.07 17.51 -3.02
C GLN A 451 -10.95 16.47 -2.94
N ALA A 452 -10.06 16.61 -1.95
CA ALA A 452 -8.85 15.78 -1.85
C ALA A 452 -9.12 14.26 -1.80
N ARG A 453 -10.23 13.82 -1.18
CA ARG A 453 -10.63 12.41 -1.15
C ARG A 453 -11.08 11.89 -2.53
N GLN A 454 -11.77 12.71 -3.32
CA GLN A 454 -12.23 12.36 -4.66
C GLN A 454 -11.03 12.21 -5.62
N VAL A 455 -10.08 13.15 -5.57
CA VAL A 455 -8.84 13.09 -6.34
C VAL A 455 -8.00 11.88 -5.95
N LEU A 456 -7.85 11.61 -4.64
CA LEU A 456 -7.15 10.43 -4.14
C LEU A 456 -7.79 9.11 -4.62
N ASN A 457 -9.11 9.00 -4.59
CA ASN A 457 -9.82 7.80 -5.07
C ASN A 457 -9.63 7.60 -6.58
N ASN A 458 -9.65 8.67 -7.38
CA ASN A 458 -9.34 8.62 -8.81
C ASN A 458 -7.88 8.19 -9.06
N LEU A 459 -6.92 8.68 -8.26
CA LEU A 459 -5.52 8.25 -8.32
C LEU A 459 -5.39 6.75 -8.00
N PHE A 460 -6.06 6.22 -6.97
CA PHE A 460 -6.08 4.78 -6.69
C PHE A 460 -6.76 3.96 -7.80
N LYS A 461 -7.83 4.46 -8.44
CA LYS A 461 -8.56 3.74 -9.51
C LYS A 461 -7.81 3.70 -10.85
N LEU A 462 -6.93 4.67 -11.13
CA LEU A 462 -6.32 4.87 -12.46
C LEU A 462 -4.78 4.74 -12.50
N THR A 463 -4.07 4.89 -11.38
CA THR A 463 -2.60 4.85 -11.31
C THR A 463 -2.09 3.57 -10.62
N GLN A 464 -0.77 3.39 -10.51
CA GLN A 464 -0.18 2.30 -9.73
C GLN A 464 -0.05 2.63 -8.23
N MET A 465 -0.69 3.70 -7.73
CA MET A 465 -0.89 3.90 -6.29
C MET A 465 -1.76 2.80 -5.66
N GLN A 466 -2.49 2.02 -6.47
CA GLN A 466 -3.06 0.74 -6.06
C GLN A 466 -2.70 -0.33 -7.10
N THR A 467 -2.31 -1.51 -6.65
CA THR A 467 -1.96 -2.66 -7.51
C THR A 467 -2.49 -3.96 -6.89
N THR A 468 -2.62 -5.00 -7.70
CA THR A 468 -3.02 -6.34 -7.23
C THR A 468 -1.84 -7.30 -7.35
N PHE A 469 -1.38 -7.84 -6.23
CA PHE A 469 -0.33 -8.86 -6.18
C PHE A 469 -0.98 -10.25 -6.17
N GLY A 470 -0.81 -11.00 -7.27
CA GLY A 470 -1.27 -12.39 -7.36
C GLY A 470 -0.28 -13.33 -6.68
N VAL A 471 -0.62 -13.88 -5.52
CA VAL A 471 0.20 -14.84 -4.77
C VAL A 471 0.09 -16.22 -5.41
N ILE A 472 1.23 -16.85 -5.69
CA ILE A 472 1.30 -18.25 -6.12
C ILE A 472 2.45 -18.93 -5.35
N LEU A 473 2.10 -19.72 -4.35
CA LEU A 473 3.03 -20.45 -3.49
C LEU A 473 3.48 -21.75 -4.17
N LEU A 474 4.30 -21.63 -5.21
CA LEU A 474 4.80 -22.76 -6.01
C LEU A 474 6.33 -22.88 -5.90
N ALA A 475 6.82 -24.05 -5.52
CA ALA A 475 8.25 -24.35 -5.38
C ALA A 475 8.55 -25.78 -5.81
N LEU A 476 9.84 -26.12 -5.98
CA LEU A 476 10.28 -27.49 -6.22
C LEU A 476 10.33 -28.24 -4.88
N VAL A 477 9.64 -29.39 -4.82
CA VAL A 477 9.70 -30.37 -3.72
C VAL A 477 10.22 -31.66 -4.32
N ASP A 478 11.38 -32.14 -3.85
CA ASP A 478 12.07 -33.33 -4.37
C ASP A 478 12.27 -33.33 -5.90
N GLY A 479 12.41 -32.13 -6.48
CA GLY A 479 12.56 -31.90 -7.92
C GLY A 479 11.25 -31.65 -8.69
N GLU A 480 10.08 -31.86 -8.08
CA GLU A 480 8.77 -31.65 -8.70
C GLU A 480 8.17 -30.27 -8.37
N PRO A 481 7.59 -29.53 -9.34
CA PRO A 481 6.89 -28.29 -9.07
C PRO A 481 5.55 -28.55 -8.36
N ARG A 482 5.41 -28.08 -7.12
CA ARG A 482 4.18 -28.26 -6.32
C ARG A 482 3.67 -26.92 -5.77
N VAL A 483 2.34 -26.75 -5.74
CA VAL A 483 1.66 -25.65 -5.05
C VAL A 483 1.49 -26.04 -3.57
N LEU A 484 1.82 -25.14 -2.66
CA LEU A 484 1.95 -25.43 -1.23
C LEU A 484 1.17 -24.42 -0.38
N THR A 485 0.44 -24.92 0.62
CA THR A 485 -0.12 -24.12 1.71
C THR A 485 1.00 -23.54 2.61
N LEU A 486 0.72 -22.49 3.37
CA LEU A 486 1.67 -21.92 4.35
C LEU A 486 2.23 -22.98 5.31
N LYS A 487 1.37 -23.83 5.90
CA LYS A 487 1.79 -24.93 6.79
C LYS A 487 2.80 -25.86 6.12
N ARG A 488 2.58 -26.24 4.85
CA ARG A 488 3.48 -27.13 4.11
C ARG A 488 4.85 -26.50 3.84
N LEU A 489 4.91 -25.20 3.50
CA LEU A 489 6.18 -24.49 3.35
C LEU A 489 6.99 -24.50 4.66
N LEU A 490 6.35 -24.16 5.78
CA LEU A 490 6.96 -24.15 7.10
C LEU A 490 7.43 -25.56 7.51
N GLN A 491 6.60 -26.60 7.30
CA GLN A 491 6.94 -27.99 7.60
C GLN A 491 8.15 -28.48 6.77
N HIS A 492 8.17 -28.23 5.46
CA HIS A 492 9.30 -28.64 4.61
C HIS A 492 10.64 -28.02 5.05
N TYR A 493 10.63 -26.76 5.51
CA TYR A 493 11.82 -26.15 6.09
C TYR A 493 12.20 -26.79 7.44
N VAL A 494 11.24 -27.07 8.33
CA VAL A 494 11.50 -27.76 9.62
C VAL A 494 12.10 -29.15 9.41
N ASP A 495 11.53 -29.93 8.51
CA ASP A 495 12.00 -31.28 8.15
C ASP A 495 13.42 -31.23 7.57
N TYR A 496 13.69 -30.22 6.71
CA TYR A 496 15.00 -30.00 6.13
C TYR A 496 16.05 -29.57 7.16
N ARG A 497 15.74 -28.64 8.07
CA ARG A 497 16.64 -28.28 9.18
C ARG A 497 16.93 -29.46 10.09
N HIS A 498 15.93 -30.32 10.37
CA HIS A 498 16.14 -31.55 11.12
C HIS A 498 17.12 -32.50 10.38
N LEU A 499 16.99 -32.66 9.07
CA LEU A 499 17.92 -33.44 8.24
C LEU A 499 19.35 -32.85 8.26
N VAL A 500 19.50 -31.54 8.04
CA VAL A 500 20.79 -30.83 8.05
C VAL A 500 21.51 -30.99 9.39
N ILE A 501 20.82 -30.75 10.51
CA ILE A 501 21.41 -30.94 11.85
C ILE A 501 21.73 -32.42 12.12
N THR A 502 20.90 -33.36 11.65
CA THR A 502 21.18 -34.79 11.75
C THR A 502 22.45 -35.19 10.99
N ARG A 503 22.67 -34.64 9.78
CA ARG A 503 23.89 -34.87 9.00
C ARG A 503 25.13 -34.27 9.67
N ARG A 504 25.07 -32.98 10.06
CA ARG A 504 26.13 -32.30 10.84
C ARG A 504 26.54 -33.12 12.07
N THR A 505 25.57 -33.55 12.87
CA THR A 505 25.81 -34.30 14.11
C THR A 505 26.45 -35.67 13.82
N LYS A 506 26.08 -36.35 12.72
CA LYS A 506 26.74 -37.59 12.28
C LYS A 506 28.19 -37.36 11.83
N PHE A 507 28.46 -36.30 11.07
CA PHE A 507 29.80 -35.93 10.62
C PHE A 507 30.71 -35.58 11.81
N GLU A 508 30.24 -34.73 12.71
CA GLU A 508 30.95 -34.36 13.94
C GLU A 508 31.19 -35.58 14.84
N LEU A 509 30.23 -36.49 14.97
CA LEU A 509 30.38 -37.74 15.71
C LEU A 509 31.41 -38.69 15.07
N ALA A 510 31.43 -38.81 13.75
CA ALA A 510 32.42 -39.61 13.03
C ALA A 510 33.84 -39.05 13.23
N ARG A 511 34.02 -37.72 13.10
CA ARG A 511 35.28 -37.03 13.38
C ARG A 511 35.71 -37.17 14.84
N ALA A 512 34.80 -36.99 15.79
CA ALA A 512 35.08 -37.13 17.22
C ALA A 512 35.48 -38.56 17.59
N ARG A 513 34.76 -39.58 17.09
CA ARG A 513 35.13 -41.00 17.28
C ARG A 513 36.50 -41.32 16.67
N GLN A 514 36.80 -40.84 15.46
CA GLN A 514 38.12 -41.00 14.84
C GLN A 514 39.23 -40.35 15.67
N ARG A 515 38.98 -39.14 16.20
CA ARG A 515 39.93 -38.42 17.06
C ARG A 515 40.16 -39.11 18.40
N ALA A 516 39.09 -39.53 19.07
CA ALA A 516 39.16 -40.31 20.32
C ALA A 516 39.92 -41.63 20.13
N HIS A 517 39.69 -42.33 19.01
CA HIS A 517 40.39 -43.57 18.68
C HIS A 517 41.91 -43.35 18.56
N ILE A 518 42.34 -42.27 17.91
CA ILE A 518 43.76 -41.90 17.84
C ILE A 518 44.31 -41.54 19.23
N LEU A 519 43.61 -40.69 19.98
CA LEU A 519 44.02 -40.25 21.32
C LEU A 519 44.12 -41.43 22.31
N GLN A 520 43.25 -42.44 22.23
CA GLN A 520 43.34 -43.68 23.00
C GLN A 520 44.63 -44.45 22.66
N GLY A 521 44.98 -44.57 21.38
CA GLY A 521 46.24 -45.20 20.95
C GLY A 521 47.46 -44.44 21.47
N LEU A 522 47.46 -43.10 21.38
CA LEU A 522 48.53 -42.27 21.95
C LEU A 522 48.61 -42.41 23.48
N LYS A 523 47.49 -42.47 24.18
CA LYS A 523 47.47 -42.70 25.64
C LYS A 523 48.06 -44.07 25.99
N ILE A 524 47.65 -45.15 25.32
CA ILE A 524 48.20 -46.50 25.52
C ILE A 524 49.73 -46.50 25.30
N ALA A 525 50.22 -45.76 24.29
CA ALA A 525 51.66 -45.64 24.05
C ALA A 525 52.39 -44.83 25.14
N LEU A 526 51.82 -43.72 25.61
CA LEU A 526 52.37 -42.91 26.71
C LEU A 526 52.33 -43.63 28.07
N ASP A 527 51.32 -44.47 28.30
CA ASP A 527 51.23 -45.36 29.46
C ASP A 527 52.28 -46.50 29.43
N ASN A 528 52.83 -46.84 28.24
CA ASN A 528 53.73 -47.99 28.02
C ASN A 528 55.05 -47.60 27.30
N LEU A 529 55.52 -46.37 27.49
CA LEU A 529 56.49 -45.69 26.63
C LEU A 529 57.77 -46.50 26.35
N ASP A 530 58.42 -47.04 27.38
CA ASP A 530 59.67 -47.80 27.21
C ASP A 530 59.50 -49.07 26.39
N ALA A 531 58.35 -49.75 26.53
CA ALA A 531 58.02 -50.96 25.76
C ALA A 531 57.71 -50.64 24.29
N VAL A 532 57.11 -49.47 24.02
CA VAL A 532 56.90 -48.94 22.67
C VAL A 532 58.25 -48.59 22.02
N ILE A 533 59.09 -47.81 22.70
CA ILE A 533 60.43 -47.43 22.22
C ILE A 533 61.30 -48.68 21.97
N ALA A 534 61.28 -49.66 22.88
CA ALA A 534 62.00 -50.92 22.69
C ALA A 534 61.51 -51.70 21.47
N THR A 535 60.20 -51.75 21.22
CA THR A 535 59.62 -52.41 20.04
C THR A 535 60.05 -51.71 18.74
N ILE A 536 60.00 -50.37 18.70
CA ILE A 536 60.44 -49.59 17.54
C ILE A 536 61.94 -49.77 17.28
N ARG A 537 62.79 -49.77 18.33
CA ARG A 537 64.24 -49.97 18.22
C ARG A 537 64.68 -51.40 17.87
N GLN A 538 63.79 -52.38 17.98
CA GLN A 538 64.05 -53.78 17.62
C GLN A 538 63.55 -54.16 16.23
N ALA A 539 62.71 -53.31 15.61
CA ALA A 539 62.27 -53.48 14.24
C ALA A 539 63.39 -53.13 13.23
N ARG A 540 63.33 -53.75 12.04
CA ARG A 540 64.29 -53.48 10.95
C ARG A 540 63.92 -52.24 10.12
N ASP A 541 62.63 -51.90 10.11
CA ASP A 541 62.02 -50.86 9.28
C ASP A 541 60.68 -50.42 9.92
N ALA A 542 60.06 -49.37 9.37
CA ALA A 542 58.86 -48.76 9.91
C ALA A 542 57.62 -49.68 9.83
N GLU A 543 57.46 -50.48 8.77
CA GLU A 543 56.30 -51.38 8.62
C GLU A 543 56.42 -52.61 9.53
N ALA A 544 57.64 -53.10 9.77
CA ALA A 544 57.93 -54.07 10.81
C ALA A 544 57.61 -53.51 12.22
N ALA A 545 57.98 -52.25 12.50
CA ALA A 545 57.67 -51.59 13.77
C ALA A 545 56.15 -51.46 13.96
N LYS A 546 55.45 -50.89 12.97
CA LYS A 546 54.00 -50.74 12.89
C LYS A 546 53.28 -52.08 13.11
N SER A 547 53.69 -53.13 12.38
CA SER A 547 53.17 -54.49 12.51
C SER A 547 53.37 -55.09 13.91
N GLN A 548 54.50 -54.81 14.55
CA GLN A 548 54.76 -55.27 15.93
C GLN A 548 53.95 -54.47 16.96
N LEU A 549 53.79 -53.15 16.79
CA LEU A 549 52.97 -52.31 17.66
C LEU A 549 51.49 -52.75 17.63
N ILE A 550 50.94 -52.97 16.44
CA ILE A 550 49.59 -53.53 16.21
C ILE A 550 49.42 -54.84 17.02
N LYS A 551 50.31 -55.81 16.82
CA LYS A 551 50.22 -57.14 17.46
C LYS A 551 50.44 -57.11 18.97
N ARG A 552 51.40 -56.32 19.47
CA ARG A 552 51.82 -56.30 20.87
C ARG A 552 50.88 -55.51 21.77
N PHE A 553 50.37 -54.38 21.29
CA PHE A 553 49.53 -53.46 22.08
C PHE A 553 48.05 -53.48 21.67
N LYS A 554 47.66 -54.37 20.74
CA LYS A 554 46.29 -54.51 20.18
C LYS A 554 45.76 -53.21 19.54
N LEU A 555 46.67 -52.45 18.92
CA LEU A 555 46.39 -51.18 18.26
C LEU A 555 45.90 -51.41 16.83
N THR A 556 45.08 -50.49 16.29
CA THR A 556 44.80 -50.47 14.86
C THR A 556 45.95 -49.84 14.06
N GLU A 557 45.96 -50.03 12.74
CA GLU A 557 46.96 -49.44 11.85
C GLU A 557 47.08 -47.91 12.01
N ILE A 558 45.94 -47.20 12.06
CA ILE A 558 45.91 -45.73 12.22
C ILE A 558 46.49 -45.31 13.58
N GLN A 559 46.26 -46.08 14.64
CA GLN A 559 46.87 -45.80 15.95
C GLN A 559 48.37 -46.06 15.94
N ALA A 560 48.83 -47.19 15.39
CA ALA A 560 50.24 -47.54 15.30
C ALA A 560 51.02 -46.51 14.45
N GLN A 561 50.44 -46.04 13.35
CA GLN A 561 50.99 -44.95 12.55
C GLN A 561 51.13 -43.66 13.36
N ALA A 562 50.04 -43.21 14.02
CA ALA A 562 50.06 -42.00 14.85
C ALA A 562 51.06 -42.05 16.03
N ILE A 563 51.46 -43.24 16.48
CA ILE A 563 52.50 -43.46 17.50
C ILE A 563 53.91 -43.37 16.89
N LEU A 564 54.12 -43.86 15.66
CA LEU A 564 55.38 -43.66 14.93
C LEU A 564 55.60 -42.19 14.57
N ASP A 565 54.52 -41.45 14.27
CA ASP A 565 54.53 -40.01 14.01
C ASP A 565 54.65 -39.15 15.30
N LEU A 566 54.78 -39.77 16.49
CA LEU A 566 54.84 -39.06 17.77
C LEU A 566 56.19 -38.35 17.97
N GLN A 567 56.17 -37.02 17.87
CA GLN A 567 57.33 -36.18 18.13
C GLN A 567 57.72 -36.17 19.62
N LEU A 568 59.01 -36.35 19.93
CA LEU A 568 59.56 -36.44 21.30
C LEU A 568 59.10 -35.32 22.26
N ARG A 569 58.84 -34.11 21.76
CA ARG A 569 58.30 -33.00 22.58
C ARG A 569 56.96 -33.31 23.26
N ARG A 570 56.15 -34.23 22.72
CA ARG A 570 54.87 -34.66 23.31
C ARG A 570 55.01 -35.64 24.49
N LEU A 571 56.24 -36.07 24.82
CA LEU A 571 56.51 -36.91 25.98
C LEU A 571 56.57 -36.11 27.30
N ALA A 572 56.57 -34.78 27.23
CA ALA A 572 56.53 -33.93 28.42
C ALA A 572 55.20 -34.09 29.18
N ALA A 573 55.25 -34.06 30.52
CA ALA A 573 54.07 -34.31 31.37
C ALA A 573 52.87 -33.40 31.07
N LEU A 574 53.10 -32.14 30.69
CA LEU A 574 52.04 -31.21 30.28
C LEU A 574 51.40 -31.60 28.93
N GLU A 575 52.16 -32.15 27.99
CA GLU A 575 51.63 -32.60 26.70
C GLU A 575 50.88 -33.93 26.83
N ARG A 576 51.35 -34.84 27.69
CA ARG A 576 50.56 -36.02 28.11
C ARG A 576 49.24 -35.60 28.73
N LYS A 577 49.25 -34.66 29.67
CA LYS A 577 48.01 -34.19 30.30
C LYS A 577 47.04 -33.58 29.28
N LYS A 578 47.53 -32.77 28.32
CA LYS A 578 46.69 -32.26 27.21
C LYS A 578 46.03 -33.39 26.41
N ILE A 579 46.73 -34.49 26.12
CA ILE A 579 46.17 -35.65 25.41
C ILE A 579 45.10 -36.37 26.25
N GLU A 580 45.31 -36.46 27.56
CA GLU A 580 44.34 -37.07 28.50
C GLU A 580 43.11 -36.17 28.72
N ASP A 581 43.29 -34.85 28.87
CA ASP A 581 42.23 -33.85 28.95
C ASP A 581 41.41 -33.80 27.62
N GLU A 582 42.09 -33.73 26.46
CA GLU A 582 41.44 -33.72 25.13
C GLU A 582 40.64 -35.02 24.87
N LEU A 583 41.15 -36.18 25.31
CA LEU A 583 40.42 -37.44 25.22
C LEU A 583 39.16 -37.42 26.10
N ALA A 584 39.26 -36.90 27.33
CA ALA A 584 38.12 -36.80 28.23
C ALA A 584 37.04 -35.82 27.71
N GLU A 585 37.44 -34.73 27.06
CA GLU A 585 36.51 -33.80 26.38
C GLU A 585 35.89 -34.42 25.13
N THR A 586 36.70 -35.11 24.31
CA THR A 586 36.20 -35.80 23.10
C THR A 586 35.19 -36.90 23.46
N ILE A 587 35.40 -37.64 24.55
CA ILE A 587 34.43 -38.64 25.04
C ILE A 587 33.12 -37.98 25.50
N LYS A 588 33.17 -36.84 26.20
CA LYS A 588 31.96 -36.07 26.57
C LYS A 588 31.22 -35.57 25.33
N LEU A 589 31.95 -35.11 24.30
CA LEU A 589 31.39 -34.67 23.03
C LEU A 589 30.71 -35.84 22.29
N ILE A 590 31.36 -37.00 22.18
CA ILE A 590 30.78 -38.22 21.61
C ILE A 590 29.46 -38.56 22.31
N ALA A 591 29.45 -38.61 23.64
CA ALA A 591 28.24 -38.90 24.42
C ALA A 591 27.11 -37.87 24.17
N ARG A 592 27.43 -36.57 24.05
CA ARG A 592 26.44 -35.52 23.71
C ARG A 592 25.88 -35.69 22.29
N LEU A 593 26.73 -36.02 21.30
CA LEU A 593 26.31 -36.20 19.91
C LEU A 593 25.48 -37.49 19.72
N GLU A 594 25.84 -38.56 20.44
CA GLU A 594 25.06 -39.80 20.48
C GLU A 594 23.69 -39.60 21.16
N ASP A 595 23.65 -38.88 22.28
CA ASP A 595 22.42 -38.48 22.96
C ASP A 595 21.51 -37.60 22.08
N LEU A 596 22.09 -36.69 21.30
CA LEU A 596 21.36 -35.85 20.35
C LEU A 596 20.74 -36.66 19.20
N LEU A 597 21.49 -37.62 18.62
CA LEU A 597 20.98 -38.51 17.58
C LEU A 597 19.95 -39.52 18.10
N ALA A 598 20.04 -39.92 19.37
CA ALA A 598 19.07 -40.82 20.01
C ALA A 598 17.72 -40.14 20.32
N HIS A 599 17.68 -38.80 20.42
CA HIS A 599 16.49 -38.05 20.83
C HIS A 599 16.15 -36.94 19.82
N PRO A 600 15.35 -37.23 18.76
CA PRO A 600 14.92 -36.22 17.77
C PRO A 600 14.33 -34.93 18.37
N LYS A 601 13.63 -35.02 19.51
CA LYS A 601 13.14 -33.83 20.25
C LYS A 601 14.23 -32.84 20.66
N LYS A 602 15.48 -33.28 20.86
CA LYS A 602 16.63 -32.39 21.12
C LYS A 602 17.10 -31.68 19.85
N ILE A 603 16.99 -32.31 18.68
CA ILE A 603 17.26 -31.66 17.38
C ILE A 603 16.24 -30.54 17.13
N TYR A 604 14.95 -30.80 17.37
CA TYR A 604 13.91 -29.75 17.34
C TYR A 604 14.17 -28.60 18.33
N GLY A 605 14.74 -28.90 19.51
CA GLY A 605 15.25 -27.89 20.44
C GLY A 605 16.30 -26.98 19.80
N LEU A 606 17.32 -27.57 19.17
CA LEU A 606 18.37 -26.82 18.45
C LEU A 606 17.83 -25.97 17.28
N ILE A 607 16.75 -26.41 16.60
CA ILE A 607 16.10 -25.59 15.56
C ILE A 607 15.45 -24.34 16.19
N LYS A 608 14.82 -24.46 17.36
CA LYS A 608 14.26 -23.30 18.07
C LYS A 608 15.35 -22.38 18.64
N GLU A 609 16.50 -22.92 19.06
CA GLU A 609 17.70 -22.14 19.41
C GLU A 609 18.28 -21.39 18.19
N ASP A 610 18.44 -22.06 17.04
CA ASP A 610 18.86 -21.45 15.76
C ASP A 610 17.93 -20.29 15.34
N LEU A 611 16.61 -20.49 15.45
CA LEU A 611 15.60 -19.48 15.12
C LEU A 611 15.62 -18.29 16.09
N ALA A 612 15.73 -18.55 17.40
CA ALA A 612 15.84 -17.49 18.41
C ALA A 612 17.10 -16.63 18.21
N GLU A 613 18.22 -17.23 17.82
CA GLU A 613 19.45 -16.51 17.46
C GLU A 613 19.25 -15.63 16.21
N LEU A 614 18.60 -16.15 15.16
CA LEU A 614 18.28 -15.35 13.96
C LEU A 614 17.40 -14.14 14.29
N LYS A 615 16.35 -14.32 15.12
CA LYS A 615 15.49 -13.22 15.59
C LYS A 615 16.30 -12.16 16.35
N ALA A 616 17.23 -12.59 17.21
CA ALA A 616 18.03 -11.69 18.03
C ALA A 616 19.11 -10.93 17.25
N LYS A 617 19.64 -11.51 16.17
CA LYS A 617 20.65 -10.87 15.29
C LYS A 617 20.04 -9.99 14.19
N TYR A 618 18.97 -10.44 13.55
CA TYR A 618 18.48 -9.92 12.26
C TYR A 618 16.99 -9.59 12.22
N GLY A 619 16.25 -9.77 13.33
CA GLY A 619 14.83 -9.41 13.40
C GLY A 619 14.61 -7.89 13.37
N ASP A 620 13.71 -7.44 12.50
CA ASP A 620 13.32 -6.03 12.38
C ASP A 620 11.79 -5.84 12.45
N ALA A 621 11.35 -4.60 12.67
CA ALA A 621 9.94 -4.26 12.77
C ALA A 621 9.22 -4.40 11.43
N ARG A 622 7.93 -4.77 11.48
CA ARG A 622 7.06 -4.87 10.31
C ARG A 622 6.90 -3.52 9.60
N ARG A 623 7.04 -3.51 8.27
CA ARG A 623 6.95 -2.32 7.39
C ARG A 623 5.55 -2.16 6.81
N THR A 624 5.02 -3.23 6.22
CA THR A 624 3.70 -3.26 5.57
C THR A 624 2.58 -3.32 6.61
N ARG A 625 1.61 -2.41 6.51
CA ARG A 625 0.45 -2.38 7.41
C ARG A 625 -0.77 -3.00 6.73
N ILE A 626 -1.43 -3.93 7.39
CA ILE A 626 -2.72 -4.47 6.94
C ILE A 626 -3.82 -3.54 7.46
N ARG A 627 -4.82 -3.24 6.62
CA ARG A 627 -6.05 -2.57 7.03
C ARG A 627 -7.27 -3.36 6.57
N GLU A 628 -8.35 -3.21 7.32
CA GLU A 628 -9.66 -3.70 6.89
C GLU A 628 -10.06 -3.12 5.53
N GLU A 629 -10.85 -3.89 4.81
CA GLU A 629 -11.30 -3.56 3.47
C GLU A 629 -12.33 -2.44 3.55
N ALA A 630 -11.93 -1.23 3.14
CA ALA A 630 -12.90 -0.17 2.87
C ALA A 630 -13.80 -0.66 1.73
N ALA A 631 -15.13 -0.58 1.93
CA ALA A 631 -16.12 -1.03 0.96
C ALA A 631 -15.81 -0.48 -0.45
N GLU A 632 -16.08 -1.28 -1.48
CA GLU A 632 -15.79 -0.91 -2.87
C GLU A 632 -16.41 0.44 -3.22
N PHE A 633 -15.57 1.45 -3.42
CA PHE A 633 -16.02 2.80 -3.79
C PHE A 633 -16.77 2.75 -5.12
N THR A 634 -18.06 3.01 -5.04
CA THR A 634 -18.96 3.08 -6.19
C THR A 634 -18.73 4.38 -6.97
N GLU A 635 -19.31 4.49 -8.15
CA GLU A 635 -19.29 5.77 -8.88
C GLU A 635 -20.21 6.82 -8.24
N GLU A 636 -21.11 6.41 -7.33
CA GLU A 636 -21.92 7.32 -6.51
C GLU A 636 -21.06 8.05 -5.45
N ASP A 637 -20.03 7.39 -4.91
CA ASP A 637 -19.08 7.97 -3.92
C ASP A 637 -18.20 9.08 -4.52
N LEU A 638 -18.18 9.23 -5.86
CA LEU A 638 -17.50 10.31 -6.55
C LEU A 638 -18.39 11.56 -6.75
N ILE A 639 -19.67 11.50 -6.36
CA ILE A 639 -20.67 12.53 -6.62
C ILE A 639 -20.97 13.28 -5.30
N PRO A 640 -20.82 14.62 -5.26
CA PRO A 640 -21.20 15.41 -4.09
C PRO A 640 -22.68 15.25 -3.75
N ASP A 641 -22.97 14.94 -2.49
CA ASP A 641 -24.35 14.77 -2.02
C ASP A 641 -24.99 16.12 -1.69
N GLU A 642 -25.39 16.84 -2.73
CA GLU A 642 -26.11 18.11 -2.63
C GLU A 642 -27.64 17.89 -2.65
N GLU A 643 -28.38 18.77 -1.96
CA GLU A 643 -29.84 18.82 -2.05
C GLU A 643 -30.30 19.52 -3.34
N VAL A 644 -31.21 18.86 -4.07
CA VAL A 644 -31.76 19.31 -5.36
C VAL A 644 -33.29 19.16 -5.39
N LEU A 645 -33.93 20.01 -6.19
CA LEU A 645 -35.33 19.83 -6.56
C LEU A 645 -35.41 19.01 -7.86
N VAL A 646 -36.18 17.93 -7.83
CA VAL A 646 -36.49 17.10 -9.01
C VAL A 646 -37.93 17.36 -9.43
N GLY A 647 -38.13 17.88 -10.63
CA GLY A 647 -39.45 18.18 -11.21
C GLY A 647 -39.79 17.27 -12.38
N VAL A 648 -41.06 16.85 -12.46
CA VAL A 648 -41.65 16.14 -13.61
C VAL A 648 -42.84 16.92 -14.17
N THR A 649 -42.91 17.09 -15.49
CA THR A 649 -43.99 17.82 -16.18
C THR A 649 -45.22 16.95 -16.50
N GLU A 650 -46.33 17.57 -16.93
CA GLU A 650 -47.51 16.85 -17.41
C GLU A 650 -47.21 15.93 -18.61
N ARG A 651 -46.23 16.29 -19.47
CA ARG A 651 -45.77 15.46 -20.59
C ARG A 651 -44.66 14.48 -20.20
N ASN A 652 -44.48 14.20 -18.91
CA ASN A 652 -43.42 13.35 -18.35
C ASN A 652 -42.00 13.78 -18.77
N TYR A 653 -41.69 15.08 -18.83
CA TYR A 653 -40.29 15.53 -18.88
C TYR A 653 -39.75 15.70 -17.46
N VAL A 654 -38.54 15.23 -17.20
CA VAL A 654 -37.85 15.27 -15.90
C VAL A 654 -36.60 16.14 -15.96
N LYS A 655 -36.33 16.85 -14.85
CA LYS A 655 -35.12 17.67 -14.62
C LYS A 655 -34.81 17.75 -13.13
N ARG A 656 -33.53 17.88 -12.78
CA ARG A 656 -33.11 18.38 -11.45
C ARG A 656 -32.60 19.81 -11.56
N TYR A 657 -32.78 20.59 -10.50
CA TYR A 657 -32.20 21.94 -10.35
C TYR A 657 -31.98 22.29 -8.87
N ARG A 658 -30.97 23.10 -8.57
CA ARG A 658 -30.68 23.54 -7.18
C ARG A 658 -31.82 24.40 -6.61
N PRO A 659 -32.14 24.32 -5.30
CA PRO A 659 -33.15 25.17 -4.67
C PRO A 659 -32.77 26.66 -4.74
N ALA A 660 -33.62 27.48 -5.36
CA ALA A 660 -33.37 28.92 -5.47
C ALA A 660 -33.65 29.64 -4.14
N ARG A 661 -32.65 30.35 -3.59
CA ARG A 661 -32.81 31.21 -2.40
C ARG A 661 -33.83 32.32 -2.69
N ARG A 662 -34.85 32.43 -1.81
CA ARG A 662 -35.92 33.45 -1.72
C ARG A 662 -35.89 34.55 -2.80
N THR A 663 -36.69 34.40 -3.86
CA THR A 663 -37.07 35.50 -4.76
C THR A 663 -38.59 35.57 -4.91
N ALA A 664 -39.17 36.73 -4.62
CA ALA A 664 -40.62 36.94 -4.53
C ALA A 664 -41.28 37.35 -5.87
N LYS A 665 -40.68 36.99 -7.01
CA LYS A 665 -41.23 37.29 -8.34
C LYS A 665 -41.58 35.99 -9.08
N PRO A 666 -42.76 35.90 -9.73
CA PRO A 666 -43.04 34.81 -10.66
C PRO A 666 -41.94 34.73 -11.73
N THR A 667 -41.50 33.53 -12.04
CA THR A 667 -40.63 33.26 -13.19
C THR A 667 -41.52 32.65 -14.28
N GLU A 668 -41.65 33.33 -15.42
CA GLU A 668 -42.39 32.77 -16.55
C GLU A 668 -41.61 31.59 -17.14
N SER A 669 -42.27 30.42 -17.23
CA SER A 669 -41.77 29.34 -18.08
C SER A 669 -41.85 29.79 -19.54
N ARG A 670 -40.79 29.53 -20.32
CA ARG A 670 -40.82 29.78 -21.77
C ARG A 670 -41.56 28.70 -22.56
N GLU A 671 -41.99 27.62 -21.91
CA GLU A 671 -42.80 26.56 -22.50
C GLU A 671 -44.08 26.28 -21.72
N ALA A 672 -45.17 25.98 -22.44
CA ALA A 672 -46.49 25.65 -21.91
C ALA A 672 -46.63 24.16 -21.52
N ASP A 673 -45.67 23.66 -20.74
CA ASP A 673 -45.68 22.33 -20.12
C ASP A 673 -45.42 22.48 -18.62
N ALA A 674 -46.41 22.15 -17.81
CA ALA A 674 -46.46 22.50 -16.39
C ALA A 674 -45.78 21.43 -15.50
N GLU A 675 -45.10 21.84 -14.42
CA GLU A 675 -44.60 20.91 -13.39
C GLU A 675 -45.79 20.25 -12.66
N ARG A 676 -45.94 18.94 -12.86
CA ARG A 676 -47.01 18.09 -12.30
C ARG A 676 -46.63 17.49 -10.95
N THR A 677 -45.35 17.23 -10.72
CA THR A 677 -44.83 16.71 -9.45
C THR A 677 -43.43 17.27 -9.21
N LEU A 678 -43.12 17.56 -7.95
CA LEU A 678 -41.84 18.07 -7.49
C LEU A 678 -41.44 17.34 -6.20
N ALA A 679 -40.19 16.92 -6.11
CA ALA A 679 -39.60 16.33 -4.89
C ALA A 679 -38.30 17.05 -4.52
N LEU A 680 -38.00 17.09 -3.22
CA LEU A 680 -36.73 17.57 -2.67
C LEU A 680 -35.91 16.35 -2.26
N ALA A 681 -34.74 16.17 -2.86
CA ALA A 681 -33.93 14.95 -2.80
C ALA A 681 -32.44 15.29 -2.75
N ASN A 682 -31.62 14.40 -2.21
CA ASN A 682 -30.17 14.49 -2.27
C ASN A 682 -29.65 13.69 -3.47
N MET A 683 -28.47 14.04 -4.00
CA MET A 683 -27.89 13.37 -5.17
C MET A 683 -27.70 11.85 -5.03
N HIS A 684 -27.50 11.35 -3.80
CA HIS A 684 -27.39 9.91 -3.52
C HIS A 684 -28.74 9.17 -3.38
N ASP A 685 -29.85 9.90 -3.19
CA ASP A 685 -31.17 9.31 -2.98
C ASP A 685 -31.66 8.54 -4.22
N SER A 686 -32.36 7.43 -3.99
CA SER A 686 -33.13 6.73 -5.02
C SER A 686 -34.53 7.34 -5.11
N LEU A 687 -34.95 7.73 -6.31
CA LEU A 687 -36.25 8.33 -6.56
C LEU A 687 -37.25 7.23 -6.94
N LEU A 688 -38.13 6.85 -6.01
CA LEU A 688 -39.25 5.96 -6.30
C LEU A 688 -40.40 6.74 -6.96
N ILE A 689 -40.60 6.49 -8.25
CA ILE A 689 -41.58 7.16 -9.10
C ILE A 689 -42.81 6.24 -9.23
N PHE A 690 -43.93 6.64 -8.62
CA PHE A 690 -45.21 5.92 -8.71
C PHE A 690 -46.07 6.50 -9.84
N THR A 691 -46.68 5.64 -10.65
CA THR A 691 -47.54 6.03 -11.78
C THR A 691 -49.03 6.03 -11.41
N ASN A 692 -49.83 6.78 -12.17
CA ASN A 692 -51.30 6.74 -12.15
C ASN A 692 -51.87 5.32 -12.36
N THR A 693 -51.18 4.47 -13.14
CA THR A 693 -51.52 3.06 -13.42
C THR A 693 -51.15 2.07 -12.31
N GLY A 694 -50.53 2.54 -11.21
CA GLY A 694 -50.17 1.67 -10.08
C GLY A 694 -48.89 0.85 -10.29
N ARG A 695 -47.96 1.31 -11.13
CA ARG A 695 -46.55 0.86 -11.14
C ARG A 695 -45.69 1.74 -10.22
N ALA A 696 -44.51 1.23 -9.89
CA ALA A 696 -43.41 2.00 -9.31
C ALA A 696 -42.12 1.69 -10.06
N CYS A 697 -41.38 2.74 -10.44
CA CYS A 697 -40.05 2.65 -11.05
C CYS A 697 -39.03 3.33 -10.13
N ALA A 698 -37.73 3.02 -10.29
CA ALA A 698 -36.66 3.67 -9.53
C ALA A 698 -35.55 4.15 -10.46
N VAL A 699 -35.04 5.35 -10.17
CA VAL A 699 -33.89 6.02 -10.80
C VAL A 699 -33.09 6.72 -9.70
N LYS A 700 -31.76 6.79 -9.80
CA LYS A 700 -30.93 7.54 -8.84
C LYS A 700 -31.02 9.04 -9.12
N CYS A 701 -30.99 9.86 -8.07
CA CYS A 701 -31.13 11.31 -8.24
C CYS A 701 -29.99 11.93 -9.08
N HIS A 702 -28.77 11.38 -8.99
CA HIS A 702 -27.65 11.79 -9.84
C HIS A 702 -27.78 11.40 -11.32
N GLU A 703 -28.61 10.41 -11.68
CA GLU A 703 -28.90 10.04 -13.08
C GLU A 703 -29.87 11.03 -13.75
N VAL A 704 -30.67 11.76 -12.97
CA VAL A 704 -31.63 12.75 -13.49
C VAL A 704 -30.88 13.97 -14.05
N PRO A 705 -31.05 14.32 -15.34
CA PRO A 705 -30.31 15.43 -15.94
C PRO A 705 -30.58 16.79 -15.26
N GLU A 706 -29.50 17.53 -15.05
CA GLU A 706 -29.55 18.91 -14.56
C GLU A 706 -29.92 19.86 -15.69
N ALA A 707 -30.87 20.77 -15.43
CA ALA A 707 -31.31 21.76 -16.39
C ALA A 707 -31.83 23.01 -15.70
N ASP A 708 -31.74 24.16 -16.38
CA ASP A 708 -32.37 25.40 -15.91
C ASP A 708 -33.85 25.18 -15.57
N ARG A 709 -34.34 25.83 -14.51
CA ARG A 709 -35.74 25.72 -14.08
C ARG A 709 -36.74 26.07 -15.19
N ALA A 710 -36.37 27.01 -16.07
CA ALA A 710 -37.19 27.44 -17.23
C ALA A 710 -37.02 26.55 -18.49
N ALA A 711 -36.10 25.58 -18.48
CA ALA A 711 -35.94 24.61 -19.56
C ALA A 711 -36.93 23.44 -19.41
N ARG A 712 -37.20 22.76 -20.52
CA ARG A 712 -38.15 21.64 -20.58
C ARG A 712 -37.69 20.40 -19.77
N GLY A 713 -36.39 20.18 -19.64
CA GLY A 713 -35.83 18.93 -19.13
C GLY A 713 -35.72 17.85 -20.22
N THR A 714 -35.64 16.59 -19.81
CA THR A 714 -35.49 15.42 -20.70
C THR A 714 -36.69 14.48 -20.58
N PRO A 715 -37.06 13.70 -21.62
CA PRO A 715 -38.14 12.71 -21.48
C PRO A 715 -37.83 11.68 -20.41
N LEU A 716 -38.72 11.50 -19.43
CA LEU A 716 -38.56 10.54 -18.34
C LEU A 716 -38.48 9.08 -18.83
N SER A 717 -39.02 8.82 -20.03
CA SER A 717 -38.86 7.56 -20.78
C SER A 717 -37.41 7.19 -21.09
N ASN A 718 -36.46 8.12 -20.98
CA ASN A 718 -35.04 7.87 -21.17
C ASN A 718 -34.38 7.24 -19.93
N LEU A 719 -35.03 7.32 -18.76
CA LEU A 719 -34.51 6.83 -17.48
C LEU A 719 -35.33 5.65 -16.94
N ILE A 720 -36.64 5.63 -17.19
CA ILE A 720 -37.55 4.58 -16.73
C ILE A 720 -38.51 4.13 -17.85
N THR A 721 -38.96 2.88 -17.81
CA THR A 721 -39.98 2.36 -18.72
C THR A 721 -41.35 2.89 -18.32
N LEU A 722 -41.96 3.67 -19.21
CA LEU A 722 -43.33 4.20 -19.10
C LEU A 722 -44.10 3.87 -20.38
N ASP A 723 -45.34 3.38 -20.22
CA ASP A 723 -46.24 3.20 -21.37
C ASP A 723 -46.92 4.53 -21.75
N SER A 724 -47.43 4.64 -22.97
CA SER A 724 -47.91 5.91 -23.56
C SER A 724 -49.15 6.54 -22.90
N GLN A 725 -49.74 5.90 -21.89
CA GLN A 725 -50.85 6.40 -21.07
C GLN A 725 -50.47 6.59 -19.59
N GLU A 726 -49.21 6.33 -19.23
CA GLU A 726 -48.71 6.45 -17.86
C GLU A 726 -48.24 7.88 -17.57
N ALA A 727 -48.54 8.36 -16.38
CA ALA A 727 -48.11 9.66 -15.89
C ALA A 727 -47.82 9.59 -14.39
N VAL A 728 -46.81 10.33 -13.95
CA VAL A 728 -46.36 10.30 -12.55
C VAL A 728 -47.47 10.76 -11.60
N ALA A 729 -47.70 9.99 -10.54
CA ALA A 729 -48.60 10.32 -9.44
C ALA A 729 -47.84 10.83 -8.21
N SER A 730 -46.65 10.30 -7.93
CA SER A 730 -45.77 10.76 -6.85
C SER A 730 -44.31 10.38 -7.09
N ILE A 731 -43.40 11.17 -6.51
CA ILE A 731 -41.96 10.89 -6.47
C ILE A 731 -41.57 10.86 -4.99
N LEU A 732 -41.03 9.74 -4.52
CA LEU A 732 -40.59 9.56 -3.13
C LEU A 732 -39.07 9.32 -3.13
N PRO A 733 -38.26 10.31 -2.73
CA PRO A 733 -36.84 10.13 -2.47
C PRO A 733 -36.64 9.22 -1.26
N VAL A 734 -35.80 8.21 -1.41
CA VAL A 734 -35.40 7.27 -0.34
C VAL A 734 -33.92 6.96 -0.46
N ARG A 735 -33.18 7.15 0.63
CA ARG A 735 -31.76 6.79 0.73
C ARG A 735 -31.62 5.30 1.04
N ASP A 736 -32.17 4.90 2.17
CA ASP A 736 -32.27 3.51 2.63
C ASP A 736 -33.74 3.13 2.85
N LEU A 737 -34.12 1.94 2.37
CA LEU A 737 -35.46 1.37 2.58
C LEU A 737 -35.49 0.63 3.92
N ALA A 738 -35.71 1.38 5.00
CA ALA A 738 -35.84 0.85 6.36
C ALA A 738 -36.91 -0.26 6.43
N THR A 739 -36.62 -1.31 7.19
CA THR A 739 -37.40 -2.57 7.18
C THR A 739 -38.78 -2.45 7.82
N ASP A 740 -39.02 -1.37 8.58
CA ASP A 740 -40.24 -1.01 9.29
C ASP A 740 -41.07 0.08 8.59
N ALA A 741 -40.55 0.67 7.52
CA ALA A 741 -41.24 1.69 6.74
C ALA A 741 -42.30 1.10 5.80
N TYR A 742 -43.38 1.85 5.55
CA TYR A 742 -44.44 1.48 4.62
C TYR A 742 -44.69 2.58 3.59
N PHE A 743 -45.15 2.18 2.40
CA PHE A 743 -45.78 3.09 1.44
C PHE A 743 -47.29 2.88 1.43
N LEU A 744 -48.03 3.99 1.41
CA LEU A 744 -49.48 4.01 1.32
C LEU A 744 -49.89 4.69 0.01
N LEU A 745 -50.57 3.94 -0.85
CA LEU A 745 -51.12 4.41 -2.12
C LEU A 745 -52.60 4.73 -1.92
N GLY A 746 -53.05 5.86 -2.47
CA GLY A 746 -54.46 6.28 -2.46
C GLY A 746 -54.97 6.57 -3.86
N THR A 747 -56.20 6.13 -4.17
CA THR A 747 -56.75 6.18 -5.54
C THR A 747 -57.88 7.19 -5.72
N ARG A 748 -58.18 7.49 -6.99
CA ARG A 748 -59.19 8.45 -7.44
C ARG A 748 -60.60 8.04 -7.02
N GLN A 749 -60.90 6.74 -7.04
CA GLN A 749 -62.17 6.16 -6.58
C GLN A 749 -62.23 5.92 -5.06
N GLY A 750 -61.21 6.34 -4.30
CA GLY A 750 -61.24 6.31 -2.83
C GLY A 750 -60.80 4.99 -2.21
N GLU A 751 -59.96 4.21 -2.90
CA GLU A 751 -59.25 3.07 -2.32
C GLU A 751 -57.94 3.52 -1.65
N VAL A 752 -57.47 2.68 -0.73
CA VAL A 752 -56.15 2.76 -0.08
C VAL A 752 -55.48 1.39 -0.07
N LYS A 753 -54.16 1.36 -0.22
CA LYS A 753 -53.34 0.16 -0.08
C LYS A 753 -52.06 0.46 0.70
N ARG A 754 -51.68 -0.40 1.65
CA ARG A 754 -50.41 -0.35 2.37
C ARG A 754 -49.45 -1.44 1.86
N LEU A 755 -48.21 -1.06 1.58
CA LEU A 755 -47.12 -1.93 1.09
C LEU A 755 -45.89 -1.75 1.98
N ALA A 756 -45.07 -2.78 2.13
CA ALA A 756 -43.79 -2.63 2.84
C ALA A 756 -42.79 -1.84 1.98
N ALA A 757 -41.97 -0.98 2.57
CA ALA A 757 -40.91 -0.29 1.83
C ALA A 757 -39.91 -1.28 1.22
N ALA A 758 -39.64 -2.38 1.93
CA ALA A 758 -38.82 -3.49 1.46
C ALA A 758 -39.36 -4.18 0.17
N ASP A 759 -40.67 -4.09 -0.15
CA ASP A 759 -41.22 -4.60 -1.43
C ASP A 759 -40.65 -3.84 -2.65
N PHE A 760 -39.94 -2.72 -2.43
CA PHE A 760 -39.31 -1.89 -3.47
C PHE A 760 -37.78 -1.94 -3.44
N ALA A 761 -37.18 -2.76 -2.57
CA ALA A 761 -35.74 -3.02 -2.58
C ALA A 761 -35.33 -3.63 -3.93
N GLY A 762 -34.25 -3.11 -4.52
CA GLY A 762 -33.75 -3.56 -5.82
C GLY A 762 -34.61 -3.18 -7.04
N VAL A 763 -35.66 -2.36 -6.89
CA VAL A 763 -36.36 -1.79 -8.05
C VAL A 763 -35.41 -0.87 -8.85
N ARG A 764 -35.61 -0.86 -10.18
CA ARG A 764 -34.83 -0.11 -11.18
C ARG A 764 -35.78 0.44 -12.26
N GLY A 765 -35.25 1.04 -13.32
CA GLY A 765 -36.03 1.77 -14.32
C GLY A 765 -37.10 0.96 -15.08
N GLY A 766 -36.96 -0.36 -15.22
CA GLY A 766 -38.01 -1.22 -15.82
C GLY A 766 -39.32 -1.26 -15.02
N GLY A 767 -39.24 -0.96 -13.72
CA GLY A 767 -40.39 -0.86 -12.82
C GLY A 767 -41.01 -2.18 -12.38
N VAL A 768 -41.90 -2.07 -11.40
CA VAL A 768 -42.70 -3.17 -10.85
C VAL A 768 -44.15 -2.71 -10.68
N LYS A 769 -45.10 -3.66 -10.67
CA LYS A 769 -46.47 -3.36 -10.24
C LYS A 769 -46.48 -3.08 -8.73
N ALA A 770 -47.22 -2.07 -8.28
CA ALA A 770 -47.42 -1.73 -6.88
C ALA A 770 -48.87 -1.99 -6.43
N MET A 771 -49.84 -1.79 -7.31
CA MET A 771 -51.27 -1.95 -7.03
C MET A 771 -52.02 -2.51 -8.25
N GLU A 772 -53.03 -3.34 -8.01
CA GLU A 772 -54.07 -3.66 -8.99
C GLU A 772 -55.17 -2.59 -8.93
N LEU A 773 -55.65 -2.11 -10.09
CA LEU A 773 -56.64 -1.04 -10.17
C LEU A 773 -57.92 -1.53 -10.88
N GLU A 774 -59.08 -1.10 -10.38
CA GLU A 774 -60.34 -1.30 -11.10
C GLU A 774 -60.42 -0.43 -12.36
N SER A 775 -61.24 -0.84 -13.33
CA SER A 775 -61.36 -0.15 -14.62
C SER A 775 -61.77 1.32 -14.45
N GLY A 776 -60.89 2.23 -14.85
CA GLY A 776 -61.07 3.67 -14.73
C GLY A 776 -60.70 4.27 -13.36
N ASP A 777 -60.13 3.50 -12.43
CA ASP A 777 -59.42 4.08 -11.28
C ASP A 777 -58.00 4.54 -11.66
N ALA A 778 -57.37 5.32 -10.79
CA ALA A 778 -55.99 5.78 -10.93
C ALA A 778 -55.39 6.09 -9.55
N VAL A 779 -54.11 5.80 -9.33
CA VAL A 779 -53.37 6.28 -8.16
C VAL A 779 -53.29 7.81 -8.23
N VAL A 780 -53.71 8.49 -7.16
CA VAL A 780 -53.65 9.95 -7.00
C VAL A 780 -52.36 10.36 -6.30
N ALA A 781 -51.96 9.62 -5.27
CA ALA A 781 -50.68 9.81 -4.59
C ALA A 781 -50.16 8.51 -3.94
N ALA A 782 -48.86 8.45 -3.72
CA ALA A 782 -48.18 7.50 -2.85
C ALA A 782 -47.40 8.28 -1.78
N VAL A 783 -47.55 7.91 -0.51
CA VAL A 783 -46.91 8.57 0.63
C VAL A 783 -46.17 7.58 1.52
N ALA A 784 -45.04 7.99 2.09
CA ALA A 784 -44.28 7.19 3.07
C ALA A 784 -44.89 7.37 4.48
N VAL A 785 -45.18 6.26 5.15
CA VAL A 785 -45.88 6.23 6.45
C VAL A 785 -45.26 5.19 7.40
N GLN A 786 -45.37 5.47 8.70
CA GLN A 786 -45.15 4.51 9.78
C GLN A 786 -46.49 3.91 10.23
N GLU A 787 -46.48 2.79 10.97
CA GLU A 787 -47.73 2.16 11.46
C GLU A 787 -48.49 3.04 12.48
N SER A 788 -47.78 3.92 13.19
CA SER A 788 -48.35 4.91 14.10
C SER A 788 -48.83 6.21 13.44
N ASP A 789 -48.65 6.37 12.13
CA ASP A 789 -49.19 7.53 11.40
C ASP A 789 -50.71 7.42 11.22
N GLU A 790 -51.35 8.56 11.01
CA GLU A 790 -52.71 8.65 10.48
C GLU A 790 -52.66 9.22 9.05
N VAL A 791 -53.58 8.78 8.20
CA VAL A 791 -53.69 9.24 6.81
C VAL A 791 -54.98 10.03 6.62
N LEU A 792 -54.90 11.06 5.77
CA LEU A 792 -56.00 11.95 5.42
C LEU A 792 -56.31 11.84 3.93
N PHE A 793 -57.55 11.51 3.58
CA PHE A 793 -58.06 11.52 2.20
C PHE A 793 -59.03 12.69 2.03
N VAL A 794 -58.91 13.44 0.93
CA VAL A 794 -59.73 14.63 0.64
C VAL A 794 -60.39 14.52 -0.74
N THR A 795 -61.70 14.80 -0.82
CA THR A 795 -62.49 14.72 -2.06
C THR A 795 -62.65 16.08 -2.73
N ARG A 796 -62.91 16.06 -4.04
CA ARG A 796 -63.15 17.25 -4.89
C ARG A 796 -64.30 18.12 -4.41
N GLU A 797 -65.27 17.53 -3.73
CA GLU A 797 -66.48 18.15 -3.15
C GLU A 797 -66.22 18.80 -1.79
N GLY A 798 -65.02 18.66 -1.23
CA GLY A 798 -64.64 19.24 0.05
C GLY A 798 -64.99 18.39 1.28
N GLN A 799 -65.13 17.06 1.12
CA GLN A 799 -65.10 16.14 2.27
C GLN A 799 -63.67 15.69 2.57
N ALA A 800 -63.36 15.35 3.82
CA ALA A 800 -62.14 14.65 4.19
C ALA A 800 -62.37 13.58 5.27
N ILE A 801 -61.66 12.46 5.18
CA ILE A 801 -61.64 11.43 6.23
C ILE A 801 -60.20 11.22 6.73
N ARG A 802 -60.06 11.03 8.04
CA ARG A 802 -58.80 10.76 8.75
C ARG A 802 -58.95 9.43 9.46
N PHE A 803 -58.01 8.50 9.26
CA PHE A 803 -58.01 7.18 9.90
C PHE A 803 -56.56 6.69 10.14
N ALA A 804 -56.39 5.72 11.04
CA ALA A 804 -55.06 5.21 11.38
C ALA A 804 -54.49 4.30 10.27
N VAL A 805 -53.18 4.39 10.00
CA VAL A 805 -52.50 3.55 8.98
C VAL A 805 -52.55 2.05 9.33
N SER A 806 -52.75 1.72 10.60
CA SER A 806 -52.98 0.35 11.10
C SER A 806 -54.35 -0.25 10.69
N GLU A 807 -55.35 0.54 10.28
CA GLU A 807 -56.62 0.03 9.74
C GLU A 807 -56.49 -0.58 8.32
N VAL A 808 -55.35 -0.35 7.68
CA VAL A 808 -54.99 -0.88 6.36
C VAL A 808 -53.86 -1.87 6.53
N ARG A 809 -54.19 -3.17 6.51
CA ARG A 809 -53.18 -4.24 6.52
C ARG A 809 -52.18 -4.04 5.37
N ALA A 810 -50.92 -4.35 5.61
CA ALA A 810 -49.96 -4.49 4.52
C ALA A 810 -50.38 -5.63 3.59
N SER A 811 -50.26 -5.45 2.28
CA SER A 811 -50.59 -6.48 1.29
C SER A 811 -49.70 -6.36 0.05
N GLY A 812 -49.21 -7.51 -0.43
CA GLY A 812 -48.18 -7.56 -1.47
C GLY A 812 -48.57 -6.91 -2.81
N ARG A 813 -47.56 -6.56 -3.59
CA ARG A 813 -47.62 -5.81 -4.85
C ARG A 813 -48.78 -6.18 -5.80
N GLY A 814 -49.05 -7.46 -6.03
CA GLY A 814 -50.10 -7.94 -6.95
C GLY A 814 -51.56 -7.86 -6.46
N SER A 815 -51.86 -7.18 -5.36
CA SER A 815 -53.23 -7.02 -4.83
C SER A 815 -53.84 -5.63 -5.11
N GLY A 816 -55.18 -5.56 -5.12
CA GLY A 816 -55.94 -4.31 -5.14
C GLY A 816 -55.98 -3.60 -3.78
N GLY A 817 -56.84 -2.59 -3.65
CA GLY A 817 -56.96 -1.79 -2.44
C GLY A 817 -58.03 -2.27 -1.47
N VAL A 818 -58.31 -1.42 -0.48
CA VAL A 818 -59.52 -1.44 0.33
C VAL A 818 -60.10 -0.03 0.39
N ARG A 819 -61.43 0.11 0.54
CA ARG A 819 -62.05 1.44 0.59
C ARG A 819 -61.55 2.29 1.77
N ALA A 820 -61.06 3.48 1.43
CA ALA A 820 -60.56 4.52 2.33
C ALA A 820 -61.67 5.53 2.69
N ILE A 821 -62.43 5.95 1.69
CA ILE A 821 -63.54 6.90 1.80
C ILE A 821 -64.73 6.45 0.96
N ARG A 822 -65.95 6.72 1.42
CA ARG A 822 -67.18 6.56 0.63
C ARG A 822 -67.46 7.86 -0.13
N LEU A 823 -67.16 7.86 -1.42
CA LEU A 823 -67.44 8.98 -2.32
C LEU A 823 -68.95 9.10 -2.62
N SER A 824 -69.39 10.33 -2.92
CA SER A 824 -70.69 10.60 -3.54
C SER A 824 -70.68 10.19 -5.02
N GLN A 825 -71.87 10.11 -5.65
CA GLN A 825 -71.99 9.78 -7.07
C GLN A 825 -71.19 10.76 -7.95
N GLY A 826 -70.21 10.25 -8.69
CA GLY A 826 -69.30 11.05 -9.53
C GLY A 826 -68.20 11.82 -8.77
N GLY A 827 -68.12 11.67 -7.44
CA GLY A 827 -67.05 12.27 -6.64
C GLY A 827 -65.70 11.59 -6.85
N VAL A 828 -64.61 12.29 -6.54
CA VAL A 828 -63.23 11.78 -6.68
C VAL A 828 -62.31 12.31 -5.57
N VAL A 829 -61.27 11.55 -5.24
CA VAL A 829 -60.17 12.00 -4.37
C VAL A 829 -59.25 12.98 -5.13
N VAL A 830 -58.81 14.04 -4.45
CA VAL A 830 -57.89 15.08 -4.98
C VAL A 830 -56.69 15.38 -4.07
N GLY A 831 -56.55 14.65 -2.96
CA GLY A 831 -55.41 14.74 -2.07
C GLY A 831 -55.39 13.58 -1.08
N VAL A 832 -54.21 13.02 -0.87
CA VAL A 832 -53.92 11.99 0.14
C VAL A 832 -52.59 12.34 0.78
N ASP A 833 -52.56 12.52 2.10
CA ASP A 833 -51.39 13.05 2.83
C ASP A 833 -51.36 12.53 4.29
N VAL A 834 -50.24 12.69 4.97
CA VAL A 834 -49.98 12.14 6.31
C VAL A 834 -50.32 13.16 7.39
N ALA A 835 -51.24 12.80 8.29
CA ALA A 835 -51.78 13.65 9.34
C ALA A 835 -51.00 13.51 10.65
N ARG A 836 -49.86 14.19 10.78
CA ARG A 836 -49.07 14.25 12.02
C ARG A 836 -49.49 15.45 12.90
N PRO A 837 -49.17 15.46 14.21
CA PRO A 837 -49.48 16.58 15.09
C PRO A 837 -48.93 17.93 14.58
N ASN A 838 -49.59 19.02 15.00
CA ASN A 838 -49.23 20.42 14.69
C ASN A 838 -49.35 20.87 13.21
N GLY A 839 -49.79 20.00 12.28
CA GLY A 839 -50.12 20.39 10.91
C GLY A 839 -51.50 21.09 10.75
N ASP A 840 -51.63 21.92 9.71
CA ASP A 840 -52.89 22.37 9.13
C ASP A 840 -53.17 21.58 7.83
N LEU A 841 -54.42 21.14 7.59
CA LEU A 841 -54.86 20.77 6.25
C LEU A 841 -55.06 22.05 5.42
N LEU A 842 -54.33 22.19 4.32
CA LEU A 842 -54.52 23.23 3.32
C LEU A 842 -55.27 22.68 2.11
N VAL A 843 -56.28 23.42 1.65
CA VAL A 843 -57.13 23.07 0.51
C VAL A 843 -57.19 24.23 -0.48
N VAL A 844 -57.11 23.93 -1.77
CA VAL A 844 -57.18 24.94 -2.86
C VAL A 844 -58.22 24.51 -3.89
N THR A 845 -58.97 25.49 -4.38
CA THR A 845 -60.01 25.32 -5.41
C THR A 845 -59.51 25.64 -6.81
N THR A 846 -60.24 25.16 -7.83
CA THR A 846 -59.89 25.43 -9.23
C THR A 846 -59.96 26.91 -9.63
N GLN A 847 -60.58 27.78 -8.82
CA GLN A 847 -60.61 29.25 -9.04
C GLN A 847 -59.58 30.00 -8.18
N GLY A 848 -58.61 29.31 -7.57
CA GLY A 848 -57.56 29.96 -6.76
C GLY A 848 -58.00 30.40 -5.37
N TRP A 849 -59.15 29.94 -4.86
CA TRP A 849 -59.54 30.18 -3.47
C TRP A 849 -58.94 29.09 -2.57
N ALA A 850 -58.33 29.48 -1.46
CA ALA A 850 -57.64 28.60 -0.53
C ALA A 850 -58.02 28.87 0.94
N LYS A 851 -57.80 27.88 1.80
CA LYS A 851 -57.71 28.04 3.26
C LYS A 851 -56.83 26.95 3.86
N ARG A 852 -56.35 27.18 5.07
CA ARG A 852 -55.76 26.16 5.93
C ARG A 852 -56.59 25.97 7.20
N SER A 853 -56.65 24.77 7.73
CA SER A 853 -57.47 24.40 8.90
C SER A 853 -56.71 23.44 9.81
N PRO A 854 -56.69 23.63 11.14
CA PRO A 854 -55.96 22.74 12.06
C PRO A 854 -56.32 21.28 11.86
N LEU A 855 -55.34 20.36 11.85
CA LEU A 855 -55.65 18.93 11.83
C LEU A 855 -56.50 18.50 13.04
N ALA A 856 -56.41 19.22 14.17
CA ALA A 856 -57.27 19.03 15.33
C ALA A 856 -58.78 19.18 15.03
N ASP A 857 -59.18 19.93 14.00
CA ASP A 857 -60.59 20.01 13.56
C ASP A 857 -61.08 18.68 12.94
N TYR A 858 -60.18 17.80 12.50
CA TYR A 858 -60.49 16.58 11.76
C TYR A 858 -60.37 15.36 12.69
N PRO A 859 -61.49 14.87 13.26
CA PRO A 859 -61.48 13.72 14.15
C PRO A 859 -61.17 12.45 13.37
N THR A 860 -60.31 11.62 13.94
CA THR A 860 -60.05 10.26 13.47
C THR A 860 -61.34 9.43 13.52
N GLN A 861 -61.59 8.70 12.45
CA GLN A 861 -62.77 7.87 12.20
C GLN A 861 -62.29 6.56 11.58
N GLY A 862 -63.11 5.50 11.62
CA GLY A 862 -62.83 4.28 10.87
C GLY A 862 -62.89 4.51 9.35
N ARG A 863 -62.00 3.86 8.60
CA ARG A 863 -61.93 3.98 7.14
C ARG A 863 -63.23 3.53 6.44
N GLY A 864 -63.50 4.09 5.27
CA GLY A 864 -64.68 3.79 4.45
C GLY A 864 -65.95 4.55 4.86
N GLY A 865 -65.86 5.45 5.85
CA GLY A 865 -66.88 6.46 6.13
C GLY A 865 -66.98 7.54 5.04
N GLY A 866 -67.97 8.43 5.14
CA GLY A 866 -68.16 9.55 4.20
C GLY A 866 -67.28 10.78 4.44
N GLY A 867 -66.53 10.79 5.56
CA GLY A 867 -65.73 11.94 5.99
C GLY A 867 -66.53 13.08 6.62
N VAL A 868 -65.84 14.20 6.85
CA VAL A 868 -66.37 15.46 7.39
C VAL A 868 -66.06 16.63 6.45
N VAL A 869 -66.87 17.70 6.50
CA VAL A 869 -66.72 18.87 5.63
C VAL A 869 -65.40 19.61 5.92
N ALA A 870 -64.45 19.49 5.00
CA ALA A 870 -63.15 20.16 4.96
C ALA A 870 -63.19 21.54 4.28
N ALA A 871 -64.14 21.75 3.36
CA ALA A 871 -64.41 23.06 2.75
C ALA A 871 -65.88 23.19 2.34
N LYS A 872 -66.47 24.37 2.52
CA LYS A 872 -67.77 24.70 1.90
C LYS A 872 -67.55 25.17 0.47
N ILE A 873 -67.70 24.23 -0.47
CA ILE A 873 -67.63 24.47 -1.91
C ILE A 873 -68.85 25.26 -2.39
N SER A 874 -68.65 26.17 -3.35
CA SER A 874 -69.68 27.01 -3.94
C SER A 874 -69.46 27.18 -5.45
N PRO A 875 -70.49 27.57 -6.23
CA PRO A 875 -70.31 27.88 -7.65
C PRO A 875 -69.29 28.99 -7.94
N LYS A 876 -69.05 29.89 -6.98
CA LYS A 876 -68.05 30.98 -7.10
C LYS A 876 -66.62 30.51 -6.83
N SER A 877 -66.42 29.62 -5.86
CA SER A 877 -65.10 29.06 -5.55
C SER A 877 -64.68 27.96 -6.52
N GLY A 878 -65.65 27.24 -7.10
CA GLY A 878 -65.40 25.99 -7.80
C GLY A 878 -65.01 24.84 -6.85
N PRO A 879 -64.88 23.61 -7.38
CA PRO A 879 -64.44 22.43 -6.63
C PRO A 879 -62.99 22.55 -6.15
N LEU A 880 -62.57 21.64 -5.26
CA LEU A 880 -61.14 21.51 -4.93
C LEU A 880 -60.33 21.07 -6.16
N ALA A 881 -59.16 21.68 -6.33
CA ALA A 881 -58.12 21.29 -7.27
C ALA A 881 -57.10 20.36 -6.59
N GLY A 882 -56.79 20.60 -5.32
CA GLY A 882 -55.88 19.77 -4.53
C GLY A 882 -55.93 20.07 -3.04
N ALA A 883 -55.36 19.17 -2.24
CA ALA A 883 -55.24 19.30 -0.79
C ALA A 883 -53.94 18.64 -0.27
N SER A 884 -53.30 19.24 0.73
CA SER A 884 -52.08 18.72 1.39
C SER A 884 -51.98 19.22 2.83
N VAL A 885 -51.32 18.45 3.69
CA VAL A 885 -51.03 18.80 5.09
C VAL A 885 -49.73 19.60 5.16
N VAL A 886 -49.84 20.84 5.62
CA VAL A 886 -48.74 21.81 5.75
C VAL A 886 -48.46 22.14 7.20
N TYR A 887 -47.21 22.50 7.50
CA TYR A 887 -46.68 22.78 8.82
C TYR A 887 -46.08 24.21 8.83
N PRO A 888 -45.79 24.81 10.00
CA PRO A 888 -45.11 26.11 10.06
C PRO A 888 -43.81 26.11 9.27
N GLY A 889 -43.52 27.20 8.57
CA GLY A 889 -42.36 27.33 7.67
C GLY A 889 -42.47 26.68 6.28
N ASP A 890 -43.46 25.82 5.99
CA ASP A 890 -43.61 25.21 4.66
C ASP A 890 -43.96 26.25 3.56
N GLU A 891 -43.46 26.03 2.34
CA GLU A 891 -43.90 26.74 1.14
C GLU A 891 -44.88 25.89 0.32
N VAL A 892 -45.81 26.57 -0.35
CA VAL A 892 -46.86 25.95 -1.16
C VAL A 892 -46.78 26.51 -2.57
N THR A 893 -46.57 25.62 -3.54
CA THR A 893 -46.53 25.96 -4.96
C THR A 893 -47.88 25.64 -5.60
N LEU A 894 -48.46 26.64 -6.26
CA LEU A 894 -49.70 26.54 -7.02
C LEU A 894 -49.38 26.64 -8.52
N VAL A 895 -50.01 25.80 -9.33
CA VAL A 895 -49.81 25.79 -10.80
C VAL A 895 -51.14 25.90 -11.52
N SER A 896 -51.21 26.76 -12.55
CA SER A 896 -52.41 26.91 -13.39
C SER A 896 -52.37 26.13 -14.69
N VAL A 897 -53.54 25.97 -15.32
CA VAL A 897 -53.70 25.41 -16.69
C VAL A 897 -52.81 26.12 -17.72
N ALA A 898 -52.45 27.40 -17.47
CA ALA A 898 -51.60 28.19 -18.35
C ALA A 898 -50.09 28.07 -18.02
N GLY A 899 -49.69 27.13 -17.15
CA GLY A 899 -48.29 26.94 -16.74
C GLY A 899 -47.73 28.03 -15.82
N GLN A 900 -48.56 28.97 -15.35
CA GLN A 900 -48.13 29.97 -14.38
C GLN A 900 -47.97 29.32 -13.00
N VAL A 901 -46.90 29.70 -12.28
CA VAL A 901 -46.50 29.11 -11.00
C VAL A 901 -46.37 30.20 -9.93
N TRP A 902 -47.06 30.02 -8.81
CA TRP A 902 -46.96 30.89 -7.63
C TRP A 902 -46.42 30.10 -6.44
N ARG A 903 -45.41 30.62 -5.75
CA ARG A 903 -45.04 30.15 -4.41
C ARG A 903 -45.66 31.07 -3.36
N VAL A 904 -46.30 30.47 -2.37
CA VAL A 904 -46.98 31.14 -1.26
C VAL A 904 -46.55 30.42 0.02
N PRO A 905 -45.96 31.10 1.02
CA PRO A 905 -45.72 30.49 2.33
C PRO A 905 -47.05 29.98 2.90
N ALA A 906 -47.09 28.76 3.43
CA ALA A 906 -48.32 28.15 3.95
C ALA A 906 -49.03 29.06 4.97
N GLU A 907 -48.24 29.80 5.75
CA GLU A 907 -48.71 30.74 6.76
C GLU A 907 -49.51 31.93 6.21
N ALA A 908 -49.23 32.37 4.98
CA ALA A 908 -49.93 33.47 4.30
C ALA A 908 -51.33 33.07 3.80
N VAL A 909 -51.65 31.77 3.78
CA VAL A 909 -53.01 31.29 3.50
C VAL A 909 -53.87 31.43 4.77
N ALA A 910 -55.09 31.94 4.62
CA ALA A 910 -55.98 32.22 5.74
C ALA A 910 -56.31 30.94 6.56
N ARG A 911 -56.02 30.99 7.88
CA ARG A 911 -56.35 29.92 8.82
C ARG A 911 -57.81 30.04 9.28
N LYS A 912 -58.62 29.02 9.02
CA LYS A 912 -60.05 28.96 9.35
C LYS A 912 -60.45 27.55 9.78
N GLY A 913 -61.57 27.39 10.47
CA GLY A 913 -62.09 26.07 10.81
C GLY A 913 -62.48 25.21 9.59
N ARG A 914 -62.68 23.90 9.78
CA ARG A 914 -62.98 22.95 8.68
C ARG A 914 -64.20 23.38 7.84
N SER A 915 -65.32 23.70 8.46
CA SER A 915 -66.61 23.92 7.78
C SER A 915 -66.86 25.38 7.37
N THR A 916 -65.83 26.05 6.83
CA THR A 916 -65.93 27.39 6.25
C THR A 916 -65.70 27.35 4.74
N SER A 917 -66.09 28.42 4.06
CA SER A 917 -65.62 28.69 2.69
C SER A 917 -64.12 29.04 2.73
N PRO A 918 -63.35 28.67 1.68
CA PRO A 918 -62.04 29.26 1.37
C PRO A 918 -62.13 30.77 1.08
N ASP A 919 -61.00 31.46 0.99
CA ASP A 919 -60.89 32.85 0.50
C ASP A 919 -60.09 32.92 -0.81
N SER A 920 -60.35 33.91 -1.65
CA SER A 920 -59.52 34.20 -2.82
C SER A 920 -58.11 34.63 -2.39
N LEU A 921 -57.08 33.97 -2.93
CA LEU A 921 -55.69 34.38 -2.73
C LEU A 921 -55.42 35.67 -3.51
N ALA A 922 -55.06 36.75 -2.81
CA ALA A 922 -54.87 38.08 -3.39
C ALA A 922 -53.67 38.18 -4.37
N SER A 923 -52.83 37.16 -4.44
CA SER A 923 -51.65 37.04 -5.33
C SER A 923 -51.91 36.31 -6.64
N LEU A 924 -53.13 35.79 -6.86
CA LEU A 924 -53.52 35.11 -8.10
C LEU A 924 -54.31 36.05 -9.02
N ASP A 925 -54.07 35.96 -10.32
CA ASP A 925 -54.93 36.63 -11.30
C ASP A 925 -56.30 35.95 -11.38
N LYS A 926 -57.36 36.74 -11.62
CA LYS A 926 -58.75 36.28 -11.66
C LYS A 926 -59.07 35.39 -12.87
N SER A 927 -58.17 35.29 -13.85
CA SER A 927 -58.28 34.32 -14.96
C SER A 927 -57.68 32.95 -14.66
N ALA A 928 -56.82 32.86 -13.62
CA ALA A 928 -56.01 31.67 -13.37
C ALA A 928 -56.81 30.50 -12.80
N ARG A 929 -56.93 29.41 -13.57
CA ARG A 929 -57.47 28.14 -13.08
C ARG A 929 -56.36 27.26 -12.51
N ILE A 930 -56.40 27.00 -11.20
CA ILE A 930 -55.40 26.15 -10.52
C ILE A 930 -55.71 24.67 -10.77
N VAL A 931 -54.67 23.88 -11.05
CA VAL A 931 -54.72 22.43 -11.32
C VAL A 931 -53.82 21.59 -10.41
N VAL A 932 -52.68 22.12 -9.95
CA VAL A 932 -51.74 21.39 -9.09
C VAL A 932 -51.42 22.19 -7.83
N LEU A 933 -51.31 21.46 -6.72
CA LEU A 933 -50.88 21.92 -5.40
C LEU A 933 -49.65 21.09 -4.99
N LEU A 934 -48.48 21.72 -4.87
CA LEU A 934 -47.23 21.05 -4.46
C LEU A 934 -46.71 21.67 -3.16
N ARG A 935 -46.52 20.83 -2.14
CA ARG A 935 -45.89 21.24 -0.87
C ARG A 935 -44.38 21.14 -0.99
N VAL A 936 -43.67 22.19 -0.57
CA VAL A 936 -42.22 22.21 -0.39
C VAL A 936 -41.95 22.34 1.10
N LYS A 937 -41.20 21.38 1.68
CA LYS A 937 -40.81 21.45 3.09
C LYS A 937 -39.95 22.69 3.32
N GLY A 938 -40.24 23.45 4.37
CA GLY A 938 -39.36 24.55 4.78
C GLY A 938 -38.08 24.01 5.46
N GLU A 939 -36.97 24.75 5.32
CA GLU A 939 -35.84 24.64 6.26
C GLU A 939 -36.33 25.08 7.65
N GLY A 940 -36.80 24.13 8.46
CA GLY A 940 -36.98 24.37 9.89
C GLY A 940 -35.63 24.63 10.55
N PRO A 941 -35.56 25.47 11.62
CA PRO A 941 -34.38 25.49 12.45
C PRO A 941 -34.08 24.07 12.96
N PRO A 942 -32.80 23.70 13.16
CA PRO A 942 -32.46 22.39 13.71
C PRO A 942 -33.21 22.18 15.04
N PRO A 943 -33.69 20.96 15.34
CA PRO A 943 -34.45 20.72 16.55
C PRO A 943 -33.62 21.16 17.76
N GLU A 944 -34.16 22.07 18.58
CA GLU A 944 -33.51 22.43 19.83
C GLU A 944 -33.39 21.17 20.69
N ALA A 945 -32.17 20.63 20.77
CA ALA A 945 -31.84 19.60 21.73
C ALA A 945 -32.26 20.10 23.11
N ALA A 946 -33.11 19.31 23.79
CA ALA A 946 -33.73 19.72 25.04
C ALA A 946 -32.66 20.03 26.09
N LYS A 947 -32.38 21.33 26.28
CA LYS A 947 -31.45 21.81 27.30
C LYS A 947 -32.09 21.58 28.66
N GLU A 948 -31.72 20.50 29.33
CA GLU A 948 -31.90 20.39 30.78
C GLU A 948 -31.19 21.57 31.44
N ALA A 949 -31.97 22.55 31.88
CA ALA A 949 -31.47 23.75 32.53
C ALA A 949 -31.05 23.41 33.97
N ALA A 950 -29.82 22.91 34.13
CA ALA A 950 -29.18 22.80 35.42
C ALA A 950 -28.95 24.20 36.00
N GLU A 951 -29.85 24.67 36.86
CA GLU A 951 -29.75 25.98 37.49
C GLU A 951 -28.46 26.11 38.33
N PRO A 952 -27.65 27.17 38.15
CA PRO A 952 -26.50 27.42 39.01
C PRO A 952 -26.95 27.89 40.40
N GLY A 953 -26.79 27.01 41.39
CA GLY A 953 -27.21 27.25 42.78
C GLY A 953 -26.69 28.56 43.40
N SER A 954 -27.61 29.38 43.91
CA SER A 954 -27.39 30.78 44.28
C SER A 954 -26.41 31.03 45.44
N ARG A 955 -25.71 32.18 45.40
CA ARG A 955 -25.27 32.94 46.58
C ARG A 955 -25.41 34.46 46.34
N GLY A 956 -26.08 35.18 47.24
CA GLY A 956 -26.28 36.64 47.14
C GLY A 956 -27.66 37.15 47.63
N ALA A 957 -28.28 36.52 48.61
CA ALA A 957 -28.17 36.94 50.01
C ALA A 957 -28.79 38.33 50.36
N ARG A 958 -30.06 38.34 50.79
CA ARG A 958 -30.49 39.21 51.90
C ARG A 958 -31.68 38.63 52.68
N VAL A 959 -31.42 38.21 53.92
CA VAL A 959 -32.45 37.77 54.88
C VAL A 959 -32.93 38.98 55.70
N GLN A 960 -34.16 38.89 56.19
CA GLN A 960 -34.85 39.89 57.01
C GLN A 960 -34.15 40.16 58.37
N ARG A 961 -34.45 41.32 58.96
CA ARG A 961 -34.41 41.51 60.42
C ARG A 961 -35.71 40.96 61.04
N SER A 962 -35.75 40.39 62.24
CA SER A 962 -34.69 39.85 63.13
C SER A 962 -35.36 39.15 64.34
N ARG A 963 -34.57 38.39 65.13
CA ARG A 963 -34.93 37.72 66.41
C ARG A 963 -35.90 36.52 66.28
N GLY A 964 -35.86 35.50 67.15
CA GLY A 964 -34.86 35.19 68.19
C GLY A 964 -35.40 34.21 69.25
N ALA A 965 -34.55 33.29 69.73
CA ALA A 965 -34.82 32.17 70.68
C ALA A 965 -35.82 31.09 70.15
N ALA A 966 -35.60 29.77 70.17
CA ALA A 966 -34.75 28.81 70.90
C ALA A 966 -35.38 28.13 72.14
N LYS A 967 -35.87 26.87 71.98
CA LYS A 967 -35.75 25.74 72.94
C LYS A 967 -36.48 24.46 72.49
N LYS A 968 -35.87 23.28 72.76
CA LYS A 968 -36.43 21.89 72.75
C LYS A 968 -36.83 21.34 71.35
N GLY A 969 -36.84 20.01 71.11
CA GLY A 969 -36.55 18.88 72.00
C GLY A 969 -36.45 17.50 71.30
N LYS A 970 -36.16 16.44 72.09
CA LYS A 970 -35.83 15.06 71.69
C LYS A 970 -37.04 14.18 71.26
N ALA A 971 -36.84 13.22 70.34
CA ALA A 971 -37.28 11.80 70.40
C ALA A 971 -36.63 11.02 69.21
N LYS A 972 -35.95 9.85 69.31
CA LYS A 972 -36.26 8.47 69.82
C LYS A 972 -37.13 7.63 68.84
N GLU A 973 -36.56 6.59 68.20
CA GLU A 973 -36.62 5.12 68.52
C GLU A 973 -37.94 4.43 68.08
N GLY A 974 -38.01 3.19 67.57
CA GLY A 974 -37.04 2.10 67.27
C GLY A 974 -37.71 1.03 66.35
N LYS A 975 -37.35 -0.27 66.25
CA LYS A 975 -36.40 -1.14 67.00
C LYS A 975 -36.30 -2.57 66.36
N LYS A 976 -35.21 -3.33 66.62
CA LYS A 976 -35.04 -4.84 66.58
C LYS A 976 -35.06 -5.57 65.20
N THR A 977 -34.36 -6.69 64.91
CA THR A 977 -33.22 -7.53 65.48
C THR A 977 -32.60 -8.36 64.30
N LYS A 978 -31.66 -9.34 64.32
CA LYS A 978 -30.84 -10.20 65.25
C LYS A 978 -29.52 -10.56 64.45
N ASP A 979 -28.32 -10.81 65.02
CA ASP A 979 -27.72 -12.09 65.52
C ASP A 979 -27.71 -13.30 64.53
N GLU A 980 -26.65 -14.11 64.34
CA GLU A 980 -25.27 -14.29 64.94
C GLU A 980 -24.27 -14.75 63.82
N GLY A 981 -22.93 -14.94 63.98
CA GLY A 981 -21.95 -14.71 65.06
C GLY A 981 -20.67 -15.59 64.92
N ARG A 982 -19.69 -15.44 65.85
CA ARG A 982 -18.47 -16.28 66.10
C ARG A 982 -17.38 -16.31 64.98
N LYS A 983 -16.19 -15.65 65.09
CA LYS A 983 -14.99 -15.87 65.95
C LYS A 983 -14.22 -17.19 65.62
N THR A 984 -12.87 -17.31 65.53
CA THR A 984 -11.66 -16.46 65.84
C THR A 984 -10.38 -17.12 65.19
N LYS A 985 -9.11 -16.66 65.22
CA LYS A 985 -8.42 -15.60 66.02
C LYS A 985 -7.36 -14.72 65.26
N GLU A 986 -6.04 -14.96 65.40
CA GLU A 986 -5.08 -13.84 65.70
C GLU A 986 -3.57 -14.21 65.72
N LYS A 987 -2.69 -13.22 65.42
CA LYS A 987 -1.22 -13.03 65.71
C LYS A 987 -0.40 -12.64 64.45
N THR A 988 0.70 -11.86 64.45
CA THR A 988 1.14 -10.58 65.10
C THR A 988 2.65 -10.36 64.81
N LYS A 989 3.15 -9.11 64.83
CA LYS A 989 4.48 -8.60 64.39
C LYS A 989 4.51 -8.23 62.90
N ASP A 990 4.61 -6.98 62.46
CA ASP A 990 5.03 -5.68 63.07
C ASP A 990 6.53 -5.54 63.39
N GLU A 991 7.22 -4.78 62.53
CA GLU A 991 8.17 -3.72 62.88
C GLU A 991 8.16 -2.64 61.76
N GLY A 992 8.31 -1.35 62.12
CA GLY A 992 8.14 -0.20 61.20
C GLY A 992 9.41 0.22 60.43
N ARG A 993 9.51 1.44 59.84
CA ARG A 993 8.85 2.70 60.25
C ARG A 993 9.11 3.88 59.27
N LYS A 994 8.07 4.68 58.94
CA LYS A 994 8.07 6.03 58.24
C LYS A 994 8.50 6.03 56.75
N THR A 995 8.03 6.90 55.84
CA THR A 995 6.95 7.94 55.75
C THR A 995 6.60 8.09 54.25
N LYS A 996 5.35 8.32 53.79
CA LYS A 996 4.61 9.61 53.71
C LYS A 996 5.42 10.76 53.05
N ASP A 997 4.95 11.52 52.05
CA ASP A 997 3.57 11.76 51.56
C ASP A 997 3.44 12.04 50.04
N GLU A 998 2.18 11.88 49.55
CA GLU A 998 1.41 12.48 48.44
C GLU A 998 2.04 13.19 47.19
N ARG A 999 1.30 13.10 46.06
CA ARG A 999 1.47 13.91 44.82
C ARG A 999 0.86 15.32 45.02
N PRO A 1000 1.26 16.38 44.28
CA PRO A 1000 0.48 16.72 43.07
C PRO A 1000 1.25 17.45 41.91
N THR A 1001 0.45 17.86 40.92
CA THR A 1001 0.68 18.47 39.59
C THR A 1001 1.52 19.75 39.44
N ALA A 1002 2.32 19.76 38.35
CA ALA A 1002 2.48 20.79 37.30
C ALA A 1002 2.68 22.31 37.59
N ALA A 1003 3.77 22.87 37.03
CA ALA A 1003 3.88 24.23 36.48
C ALA A 1003 5.12 24.36 35.54
N VAL A 1004 5.20 25.42 34.71
CA VAL A 1004 6.27 25.63 33.69
C VAL A 1004 7.15 26.84 34.04
N VAL A 1005 8.49 26.68 33.94
CA VAL A 1005 9.54 27.72 34.04
C VAL A 1005 10.71 27.33 33.09
N PRO A 1006 11.38 28.27 32.38
CA PRO A 1006 12.27 27.95 31.24
C PRO A 1006 13.73 27.58 31.59
N PRO A 1007 14.51 27.04 30.63
CA PRO A 1007 15.94 26.72 30.81
C PRO A 1007 16.85 27.95 30.95
N PRO A 1008 18.03 27.81 31.59
CA PRO A 1008 18.95 28.92 31.88
C PRO A 1008 19.83 29.32 30.69
N SER A 1009 20.27 30.58 30.68
CA SER A 1009 21.26 31.11 29.74
C SER A 1009 22.69 30.83 30.18
N VAL A 1010 23.58 30.56 29.21
CA VAL A 1010 25.03 30.41 29.41
C VAL A 1010 25.73 31.64 28.81
N GLN A 1011 26.64 32.25 29.57
CA GLN A 1011 27.38 33.45 29.18
C GLN A 1011 28.71 33.11 28.47
N PRO A 1012 29.23 33.99 27.60
CA PRO A 1012 30.50 33.78 26.90
C PRO A 1012 31.73 34.05 27.79
N PRO A 1013 32.89 33.41 27.51
CA PRO A 1013 34.16 33.73 28.17
C PRO A 1013 34.77 35.04 27.68
N VAL A 1014 35.63 35.64 28.51
CA VAL A 1014 36.22 37.00 28.33
C VAL A 1014 37.73 36.93 28.06
N GLU A 1015 38.27 37.91 27.32
CA GLU A 1015 39.70 38.02 26.95
C GLU A 1015 40.64 38.42 28.11
N ALA A 1016 41.89 37.89 28.09
CA ALA A 1016 43.15 38.54 28.50
C ALA A 1016 44.35 37.56 28.35
N PRO A 1017 45.63 37.99 28.42
CA PRO A 1017 46.29 39.03 27.63
C PRO A 1017 47.64 38.52 26.98
N PRO A 1018 48.25 39.22 26.01
CA PRO A 1018 49.37 38.69 25.20
C PRO A 1018 50.78 38.92 25.77
N ARG A 1019 51.73 37.96 25.63
CA ARG A 1019 53.18 38.18 25.86
C ARG A 1019 54.16 37.41 24.95
N ARG A 1020 54.91 38.22 24.18
CA ARG A 1020 56.33 38.11 23.74
C ARG A 1020 56.82 37.00 22.78
N ARG A 1021 57.71 37.44 21.87
CA ARG A 1021 58.57 36.68 20.95
C ARG A 1021 59.90 36.29 21.60
N THR A 1022 60.56 35.26 21.07
CA THR A 1022 62.04 35.12 21.05
C THR A 1022 62.52 34.47 19.74
N ARG A 1023 63.74 34.80 19.30
CA ARG A 1023 64.42 34.30 18.09
C ARG A 1023 65.64 33.45 18.47
N VAL A 1024 65.84 32.32 17.79
CA VAL A 1024 67.13 31.70 17.42
C VAL A 1024 66.81 30.94 16.11
N ALA A 1025 67.34 31.22 14.91
CA ALA A 1025 68.72 31.15 14.43
C ALA A 1025 69.36 29.75 14.58
N ALA A 1026 70.22 29.24 13.70
CA ALA A 1026 70.45 29.40 12.25
C ALA A 1026 71.59 28.42 11.87
N LYS A 1027 71.54 27.73 10.72
CA LYS A 1027 72.75 27.27 9.99
C LYS A 1027 72.43 26.66 8.63
N GLU A 1028 73.20 27.07 7.63
CA GLU A 1028 73.31 26.44 6.31
C GLU A 1028 74.60 25.60 6.27
N THR A 1029 74.68 24.60 5.38
CA THR A 1029 75.78 24.46 4.39
C THR A 1029 75.51 23.29 3.42
N PRO A 1030 75.93 23.37 2.14
CA PRO A 1030 75.67 22.34 1.12
C PRO A 1030 76.93 21.55 0.68
N VAL A 1031 76.76 20.41 0.01
CA VAL A 1031 77.82 19.72 -0.76
C VAL A 1031 77.26 19.22 -2.12
N ALA A 1032 78.14 19.12 -3.12
CA ALA A 1032 77.84 19.11 -4.55
C ALA A 1032 77.51 17.75 -5.19
N ALA A 1033 77.19 17.82 -6.49
CA ALA A 1033 76.72 16.74 -7.36
C ALA A 1033 77.80 15.74 -7.84
N ALA A 1034 77.35 14.61 -8.40
CA ALA A 1034 78.12 13.77 -9.31
C ALA A 1034 77.27 13.16 -10.44
N LYS A 1035 77.75 13.32 -11.67
CA LYS A 1035 77.52 12.55 -12.92
C LYS A 1035 78.94 12.17 -13.44
N PRO A 1036 79.17 11.34 -14.50
CA PRO A 1036 78.29 10.95 -15.61
C PRO A 1036 78.47 9.49 -16.13
N SER A 1037 78.09 9.25 -17.40
CA SER A 1037 78.62 8.23 -18.35
C SER A 1037 77.91 6.88 -18.46
N ALA A 1038 77.78 6.21 -19.61
CA ALA A 1038 77.52 6.60 -21.02
C ALA A 1038 77.35 5.34 -21.91
N ALA A 1039 76.77 5.50 -23.13
CA ALA A 1039 76.88 4.58 -24.29
C ALA A 1039 76.16 3.18 -24.18
N GLN A 1040 75.72 2.49 -25.24
CA GLN A 1040 75.59 2.80 -26.69
C GLN A 1040 74.61 1.82 -27.40
N ALA A 1041 74.37 2.06 -28.71
CA ALA A 1041 73.98 1.11 -29.77
C ALA A 1041 72.49 0.70 -30.01
N SER A 1042 72.00 1.08 -31.20
CA SER A 1042 70.99 0.41 -32.06
C SER A 1042 71.68 -0.72 -32.89
N PRO A 1043 71.06 -1.53 -33.81
CA PRO A 1043 69.77 -1.31 -34.50
C PRO A 1043 68.91 -2.53 -34.99
N ALA A 1044 67.77 -2.19 -35.63
CA ALA A 1044 67.18 -2.83 -36.83
C ALA A 1044 66.24 -4.07 -36.76
N ALA A 1045 65.48 -4.20 -37.87
CA ALA A 1045 64.66 -5.32 -38.39
C ALA A 1045 63.19 -5.52 -37.91
N ARG A 1046 62.33 -5.86 -38.88
CA ARG A 1046 60.94 -6.38 -38.75
C ARG A 1046 60.93 -7.91 -38.94
N PRO A 1047 59.80 -8.60 -38.67
CA PRO A 1047 58.95 -9.00 -39.81
C PRO A 1047 57.43 -8.89 -39.55
N ALA A 1048 56.62 -9.12 -40.59
CA ALA A 1048 55.16 -9.35 -40.54
C ALA A 1048 54.84 -10.83 -40.84
N PRO A 1049 53.61 -11.32 -40.61
CA PRO A 1049 52.68 -11.57 -41.74
C PRO A 1049 51.18 -11.42 -41.34
N PRO A 1050 50.18 -11.92 -42.10
CA PRO A 1050 49.79 -11.44 -43.43
C PRO A 1050 48.28 -11.08 -43.52
N SER A 1051 47.89 -10.28 -44.53
CA SER A 1051 46.48 -10.08 -44.91
C SER A 1051 46.03 -11.07 -45.98
N PRO A 1052 44.71 -11.34 -46.09
CA PRO A 1052 44.11 -11.26 -47.43
C PRO A 1052 42.68 -10.69 -47.52
N ARG A 1053 42.55 -9.69 -48.42
CA ARG A 1053 41.46 -9.50 -49.40
C ARG A 1053 40.03 -9.12 -48.94
N ARG A 1054 39.72 -7.83 -49.16
CA ARG A 1054 38.57 -7.29 -49.94
C ARG A 1054 37.19 -7.99 -49.82
N ARG A 1055 36.20 -7.18 -49.43
CA ARG A 1055 35.17 -6.65 -50.37
C ARG A 1055 34.70 -5.26 -49.90
N VAL A 1056 34.12 -4.50 -50.83
CA VAL A 1056 33.45 -3.19 -50.63
C VAL A 1056 32.04 -3.29 -51.26
N PRO A 1057 31.11 -2.34 -51.05
CA PRO A 1057 29.72 -2.66 -50.71
C PRO A 1057 28.77 -2.69 -51.92
N ARG A 1058 27.50 -3.02 -51.67
CA ARG A 1058 26.26 -2.52 -52.31
C ARG A 1058 25.04 -3.08 -51.55
N GLU A 1059 24.15 -2.22 -51.03
CA GLU A 1059 22.96 -1.59 -51.65
C GLU A 1059 21.69 -2.45 -51.50
N GLU A 1060 20.66 -1.85 -50.87
CA GLU A 1060 19.20 -2.08 -50.95
C GLU A 1060 18.61 -3.48 -50.61
N GLY A 1061 17.52 -3.46 -49.82
CA GLY A 1061 16.81 -4.63 -49.29
C GLY A 1061 15.98 -4.29 -48.06
#